data_AF-A0A8H7FU67-F1
#
_entry.id   AF-A0A8H7FU67-F1
#
_cell.length_a   1.000
_cell.length_b   1.000
_cell.length_c   1.000
_cell.angle_alpha   90.00
_cell.angle_beta   90.00
_cell.angle_gamma   90.00
#
_symmetry.space_group_name_H-M   'P 1'
#
loop_
_entity.id
_entity.type
_entity.pdbx_description
1 polymer ?
#
loop_
_entity_poly.entity_id
_entity_poly.type
_entity_poly.pdbx_seq_one_letter_code
_entity_poly.pdbx_strand_id
1 'polypeptide(L)'
;MAMLSALILICQASLALCVFGPIATDAPAPAGGSIANDQPPLASFWAGHSPPYPTDDWWVGYGAGSGNAISAGPFPYESSLAASSIQFGISTSRQFDGTSIKQPTQTDWSVGFVEHSGNYADHHAVQWDTQSVQVEYVTGGSSMIGYMVPGSPYLTFSFTSATPLLTSGQGAITSFSGTTVTSGGAAVSSTGTRFTVVNSIGTYVIYSLNGAITLSATSTSAASVVKASKAFTGVLRVVKLNSTSHAPLLDQYAANYPTSVTTDYTFSGDSADLIFTWNVVGTASNLLMLTWPHHRIKLVNPNFPATTALNYLTTKGYMYPAIGNVWTLNYALPTITWNAPRAPDSSCTSALIQGVEFEIGKLSASAPSVPGDFYYWGGAIAAQGRLALIAEHLGQTSLISQVTGYLEASYAYWFESSSSTLPAYETSWGGIIDKGSATNVNVDFGNGAYNLIRRTIISTVRSLSEFQHSLLIFILDGYFLTGAAIIAKYDTAWKNAHLDYVNYFLRDIANPSRSDPYFPVTRHRDWFAGHSWASGVANGAGSRDQESSGEAVNGYYGAMLWANVTGNGNIYNYARLLLATEQHGSQIYWHMYPEQSSTDRDQPYPEADVRALVTIGNVEDWQSGAWLFWGAEKVEIAAIQMLPVTPVNEYLYDSAWVNNVFNYAQNELTDPTIDDEWKCVIYDAYSQYNPQAAATLAGGLSDWGSGNTYTNTLYFISTRPNTGGPICSATNANPVGTFTISTTSGQYVVSTAANENLIASGTASTATKFTFAWQPNSGTIYNTANSQYVTADQSGIDALASARTVASTWETYVIRQKVGAATGVYSIKANSNGLYVILGAGGALINNATTEAGSTGFRIQ
;
A
#
# COMPACT_ATOMS: atom_id res chain seq x y z
N MET A 1 -45.07 30.92 -44.54
CA MET A 1 -43.73 31.53 -44.62
C MET A 1 -43.23 31.61 -43.19
N ALA A 2 -42.13 30.91 -42.86
CA ALA A 2 -41.55 30.67 -41.52
C ALA A 2 -42.45 29.84 -40.56
N MET A 3 -41.99 28.88 -39.74
CA MET A 3 -40.64 28.59 -39.25
C MET A 3 -40.56 27.11 -38.80
N LEU A 4 -39.50 26.42 -39.23
CA LEU A 4 -38.95 25.19 -38.65
C LEU A 4 -38.19 25.56 -37.35
N SER A 5 -38.20 24.71 -36.32
CA SER A 5 -36.99 24.13 -35.67
C SER A 5 -37.22 23.59 -34.25
N ALA A 6 -36.54 22.46 -33.99
CA ALA A 6 -36.09 21.92 -32.71
C ALA A 6 -37.08 21.17 -31.81
N LEU A 7 -37.24 19.86 -32.07
CA LEU A 7 -37.48 18.86 -31.03
C LEU A 7 -36.13 18.16 -30.77
N ILE A 8 -35.49 18.46 -29.63
CA ILE A 8 -34.29 17.75 -29.18
C ILE A 8 -34.73 16.47 -28.48
N LEU A 9 -34.26 15.35 -29.04
CA LEU A 9 -34.36 14.01 -28.50
C LEU A 9 -33.44 13.93 -27.26
N ILE A 10 -34.00 13.91 -26.05
CA ILE A 10 -33.24 13.56 -24.84
C ILE A 10 -33.19 12.03 -24.80
N CYS A 11 -32.05 11.49 -25.22
CA CYS A 11 -31.68 10.11 -24.95
C CYS A 11 -31.33 10.01 -23.46
N GLN A 12 -32.27 9.58 -22.62
CA GLN A 12 -31.92 9.10 -21.28
C GLN A 12 -31.31 7.71 -21.46
N ALA A 13 -29.98 7.64 -21.44
CA ALA A 13 -29.30 6.39 -21.15
C ALA A 13 -29.68 5.99 -19.71
N SER A 14 -30.47 4.94 -19.58
CA SER A 14 -30.69 4.27 -18.31
C SER A 14 -29.35 3.70 -17.83
N LEU A 15 -28.67 4.41 -16.92
CA LEU A 15 -27.56 3.88 -16.16
C LEU A 15 -28.11 2.79 -15.25
N ALA A 16 -27.94 1.53 -15.65
CA ALA A 16 -28.24 0.40 -14.78
C ALA A 16 -27.19 0.36 -13.66
N LEU A 17 -27.65 0.38 -12.41
CA LEU A 17 -26.83 0.05 -11.24
C LEU A 17 -26.20 -1.32 -11.48
N CYS A 18 -24.87 -1.42 -11.38
CA CYS A 18 -24.15 -2.68 -11.53
C CYS A 18 -23.95 -3.31 -10.14
N VAL A 19 -24.92 -4.10 -9.67
CA VAL A 19 -24.61 -5.09 -8.64
C VAL A 19 -23.93 -6.25 -9.35
N PHE A 20 -22.60 -6.34 -9.28
CA PHE A 20 -21.92 -7.49 -9.85
C PHE A 20 -22.26 -8.74 -9.04
N GLY A 21 -22.53 -9.83 -9.77
CA GLY A 21 -22.55 -11.15 -9.17
C GLY A 21 -21.16 -11.54 -8.64
N PRO A 22 -21.07 -12.59 -7.82
CA PRO A 22 -19.79 -13.07 -7.32
C PRO A 22 -18.94 -13.60 -8.48
N ILE A 23 -17.61 -13.55 -8.33
CA ILE A 23 -16.68 -14.13 -9.33
C ILE A 23 -16.95 -15.63 -9.49
N ALA A 24 -17.13 -16.33 -8.36
CA ALA A 24 -17.53 -17.71 -8.29
C ALA A 24 -18.22 -18.00 -6.95
N THR A 25 -18.80 -19.18 -6.77
CA THR A 25 -19.53 -19.56 -5.52
C THR A 25 -19.16 -20.96 -5.03
N ASP A 26 -18.25 -21.63 -5.72
CA ASP A 26 -17.69 -22.91 -5.34
C ASP A 26 -16.76 -22.79 -4.13
N ALA A 27 -16.71 -23.89 -3.37
CA ALA A 27 -15.86 -24.02 -2.21
C ALA A 27 -14.39 -24.01 -2.62
N PRO A 28 -13.55 -23.14 -2.04
CA PRO A 28 -12.11 -23.17 -2.30
C PRO A 28 -11.49 -24.51 -1.88
N ALA A 29 -10.70 -25.10 -2.77
CA ALA A 29 -9.94 -26.32 -2.52
C ALA A 29 -8.46 -26.14 -2.88
N PRO A 30 -7.73 -25.25 -2.18
CA PRO A 30 -6.30 -25.05 -2.43
C PRO A 30 -5.47 -26.27 -1.98
N ALA A 31 -4.23 -26.37 -2.46
CA ALA A 31 -3.36 -27.55 -2.24
C ALA A 31 -3.06 -27.83 -0.75
N GLY A 32 -3.06 -26.79 0.09
CA GLY A 32 -2.90 -26.89 1.54
C GLY A 32 -4.16 -27.39 2.27
N GLY A 33 -5.31 -27.45 1.59
CA GLY A 33 -6.61 -27.85 2.15
C GLY A 33 -7.30 -26.74 2.93
N SER A 34 -8.14 -27.10 3.89
CA SER A 34 -8.79 -26.17 4.81
C SER A 34 -8.12 -26.18 6.18
N ILE A 35 -8.03 -25.02 6.83
CA ILE A 35 -7.39 -24.85 8.13
C ILE A 35 -8.14 -23.80 8.95
N ALA A 36 -8.08 -23.87 10.27
CA ALA A 36 -8.54 -22.78 11.15
C ALA A 36 -7.31 -22.04 11.68
N ASN A 37 -7.36 -20.71 11.69
CA ASN A 37 -6.30 -19.92 12.32
C ASN A 37 -6.38 -19.96 13.85
N ASP A 38 -5.28 -19.60 14.51
CA ASP A 38 -5.20 -19.55 15.98
C ASP A 38 -5.76 -18.26 16.61
N GLN A 39 -6.31 -17.36 15.78
CA GLN A 39 -6.96 -16.10 16.17
C GLN A 39 -8.44 -16.10 15.76
N PRO A 40 -9.31 -16.95 16.35
CA PRO A 40 -10.69 -17.09 15.92
C PRO A 40 -11.51 -15.81 16.18
N PRO A 41 -12.60 -15.59 15.42
CA PRO A 41 -13.53 -14.50 15.66
C PRO A 41 -14.19 -14.61 17.05
N LEU A 42 -14.50 -13.47 17.66
CA LEU A 42 -15.16 -13.41 18.97
C LEU A 42 -16.60 -13.94 18.87
N ALA A 43 -16.81 -15.17 19.35
CA ALA A 43 -18.08 -15.88 19.18
C ALA A 43 -19.32 -15.13 19.71
N SER A 44 -19.18 -14.36 20.81
CA SER A 44 -20.31 -13.57 21.34
C SER A 44 -20.70 -12.44 20.40
N PHE A 45 -19.73 -11.78 19.76
CA PHE A 45 -19.99 -10.66 18.88
C PHE A 45 -20.66 -11.09 17.57
N TRP A 46 -20.27 -12.25 17.04
CA TRP A 46 -20.81 -12.81 15.79
C TRP A 46 -21.99 -13.77 15.99
N ALA A 47 -22.61 -13.76 17.17
CA ALA A 47 -23.71 -14.66 17.49
C ALA A 47 -24.85 -14.55 16.45
N GLY A 48 -25.24 -15.69 15.87
CA GLY A 48 -26.29 -15.77 14.84
C GLY A 48 -25.78 -15.57 13.40
N HIS A 49 -24.49 -15.32 13.20
CA HIS A 49 -23.87 -15.17 11.88
C HIS A 49 -22.91 -16.32 11.57
N SER A 50 -22.49 -16.44 10.32
CA SER A 50 -21.48 -17.40 9.86
C SER A 50 -20.48 -16.68 8.96
N PRO A 51 -19.22 -17.15 8.88
CA PRO A 51 -18.23 -16.58 7.96
C PRO A 51 -18.74 -16.65 6.51
N PRO A 52 -18.20 -15.79 5.61
CA PRO A 52 -17.02 -14.95 5.80
C PRO A 52 -17.26 -13.67 6.61
N TYR A 53 -16.29 -13.30 7.44
CA TYR A 53 -16.29 -12.08 8.23
C TYR A 53 -15.25 -11.07 7.68
N PRO A 54 -15.49 -9.76 7.81
CA PRO A 54 -14.48 -8.76 7.49
C PRO A 54 -13.29 -8.88 8.45
N THR A 55 -12.09 -8.70 7.90
CA THR A 55 -10.82 -8.81 8.64
C THR A 55 -10.07 -7.49 8.73
N ASP A 56 -10.28 -6.57 7.79
CA ASP A 56 -9.48 -5.34 7.64
C ASP A 56 -10.34 -4.06 7.70
N ASP A 57 -11.64 -4.20 7.93
CA ASP A 57 -12.54 -3.08 8.16
C ASP A 57 -12.11 -2.27 9.39
N TRP A 58 -12.39 -0.95 9.39
CA TRP A 58 -12.03 -0.05 10.49
C TRP A 58 -12.57 -0.47 11.87
N TRP A 59 -13.63 -1.31 11.92
CA TRP A 59 -14.36 -1.74 13.11
C TRP A 59 -14.08 -3.19 13.54
N VAL A 60 -13.21 -3.92 12.83
CA VAL A 60 -12.98 -5.35 13.11
C VAL A 60 -12.54 -5.64 14.55
N GLY A 61 -11.94 -4.65 15.24
CA GLY A 61 -11.58 -4.72 16.66
C GLY A 61 -12.75 -5.02 17.62
N TYR A 62 -13.99 -4.85 17.18
CA TYR A 62 -15.18 -5.28 17.93
C TYR A 62 -15.41 -6.80 17.90
N GLY A 63 -15.03 -7.44 16.79
CA GLY A 63 -15.28 -8.85 16.51
C GLY A 63 -14.05 -9.74 16.59
N ALA A 64 -12.86 -9.19 16.84
CA ALA A 64 -11.60 -9.90 16.98
C ALA A 64 -11.07 -9.86 18.41
N GLY A 65 -10.22 -10.82 18.79
CA GLY A 65 -9.59 -10.86 20.11
C GLY A 65 -10.63 -10.82 21.25
N SER A 66 -10.45 -9.88 22.19
CA SER A 66 -11.41 -9.63 23.28
C SER A 66 -12.58 -8.71 22.91
N GLY A 67 -12.64 -8.22 21.66
CA GLY A 67 -13.70 -7.34 21.14
C GLY A 67 -13.68 -5.91 21.67
N ASN A 68 -12.71 -5.56 22.50
CA ASN A 68 -12.63 -4.27 23.21
C ASN A 68 -11.50 -3.37 22.69
N ALA A 69 -10.92 -3.72 21.53
CA ALA A 69 -9.88 -2.93 20.91
C ALA A 69 -10.44 -1.56 20.47
N ILE A 70 -9.56 -0.56 20.49
CA ILE A 70 -9.88 0.74 19.88
C ILE A 70 -9.94 0.53 18.37
N SER A 71 -11.10 0.83 17.82
CA SER A 71 -11.38 0.86 16.39
C SER A 71 -11.16 2.26 15.85
N ALA A 72 -10.67 2.33 14.61
CA ALA A 72 -10.28 3.58 13.95
C ALA A 72 -11.45 4.58 13.79
N GLY A 73 -12.68 4.07 13.74
CA GLY A 73 -13.91 4.84 13.50
C GLY A 73 -14.98 4.65 14.58
N PRO A 74 -16.24 5.04 14.29
CA PRO A 74 -16.70 5.66 13.06
C PRO A 74 -16.24 7.12 13.00
N PHE A 75 -15.39 7.43 12.01
CA PHE A 75 -14.77 8.76 11.85
C PHE A 75 -15.84 9.87 11.85
N PRO A 76 -15.62 11.03 12.52
CA PRO A 76 -14.38 11.50 13.13
C PRO A 76 -14.11 10.94 14.53
N TYR A 77 -14.98 10.08 15.06
CA TYR A 77 -14.79 9.45 16.35
C TYR A 77 -13.90 8.21 16.20
N GLU A 78 -13.08 7.96 17.21
CA GLU A 78 -12.59 6.63 17.50
C GLU A 78 -13.49 6.01 18.57
N SER A 79 -13.59 4.69 18.59
CA SER A 79 -14.48 4.01 19.53
C SER A 79 -14.04 2.60 19.89
N SER A 80 -14.54 2.11 21.01
CA SER A 80 -14.31 0.74 21.50
C SER A 80 -15.55 0.24 22.23
N LEU A 81 -15.63 -1.08 22.41
CA LEU A 81 -16.71 -1.71 23.17
C LEU A 81 -16.24 -2.01 24.59
N ALA A 82 -17.04 -1.61 25.56
CA ALA A 82 -16.89 -2.00 26.96
C ALA A 82 -18.05 -2.89 27.37
N ALA A 83 -17.95 -3.57 28.51
CA ALA A 83 -18.91 -4.60 28.90
C ALA A 83 -20.38 -4.16 28.93
N SER A 84 -20.68 -2.87 29.11
CA SER A 84 -22.05 -2.35 29.18
C SER A 84 -22.26 -1.07 28.38
N SER A 85 -21.33 -0.70 27.50
CA SER A 85 -21.39 0.59 26.82
C SER A 85 -20.46 0.67 25.61
N ILE A 86 -20.86 1.49 24.64
CA ILE A 86 -19.99 1.94 23.55
C ILE A 86 -19.20 3.15 24.03
N GLN A 87 -17.87 3.07 23.97
CA GLN A 87 -16.95 4.16 24.32
C GLN A 87 -16.53 4.89 23.06
N PHE A 88 -16.41 6.21 23.11
CA PHE A 88 -15.98 7.00 21.96
C PHE A 88 -15.40 8.34 22.35
N GLY A 89 -14.68 8.95 21.42
CA GLY A 89 -14.32 10.37 21.50
C GLY A 89 -13.64 10.86 20.22
N ILE A 90 -13.40 12.16 20.19
CA ILE A 90 -12.62 12.80 19.12
C ILE A 90 -11.41 13.41 19.79
N SER A 91 -10.23 12.89 19.47
CA SER A 91 -8.99 13.44 19.98
C SER A 91 -8.83 14.90 19.55
N THR A 92 -8.54 15.76 20.52
CA THR A 92 -8.23 17.18 20.28
C THR A 92 -6.73 17.46 20.37
N SER A 93 -5.92 16.42 20.54
CA SER A 93 -4.46 16.54 20.64
C SER A 93 -3.84 16.12 19.32
N ARG A 94 -3.50 17.08 18.47
CA ARG A 94 -2.71 16.84 17.26
C ARG A 94 -1.29 17.31 17.50
N GLN A 95 -0.35 16.37 17.48
CA GLN A 95 1.04 16.56 17.84
C GLN A 95 1.91 16.27 16.63
N PHE A 96 2.97 17.07 16.43
CA PHE A 96 4.00 16.79 15.44
C PHE A 96 5.32 16.58 16.17
N ASP A 97 5.98 15.45 15.94
CA ASP A 97 7.23 15.08 16.62
C ASP A 97 8.48 15.24 15.75
N GLY A 98 8.34 15.87 14.57
CA GLY A 98 9.42 16.08 13.61
C GLY A 98 9.40 15.10 12.44
N THR A 99 8.79 13.92 12.60
CA THR A 99 8.65 12.92 11.52
C THR A 99 7.23 12.43 11.33
N SER A 100 6.34 12.64 12.31
CA SER A 100 4.97 12.17 12.25
C SER A 100 3.99 13.10 12.94
N ILE A 101 2.76 13.11 12.42
CA ILE A 101 1.60 13.60 13.15
C ILE A 101 1.03 12.47 14.01
N LYS A 102 0.66 12.80 15.26
CA LYS A 102 0.01 11.91 16.20
C LYS A 102 -1.27 12.55 16.68
N GLN A 103 -2.33 11.77 16.70
CA GLN A 103 -3.61 12.14 17.26
C GLN A 103 -4.06 11.02 18.21
N PRO A 104 -3.48 10.96 19.42
CA PRO A 104 -3.69 9.85 20.34
C PRO A 104 -5.17 9.65 20.65
N THR A 105 -5.61 8.40 20.70
CA THR A 105 -6.99 8.05 21.04
C THR A 105 -7.45 8.71 22.32
N GLN A 106 -8.67 9.22 22.28
CA GLN A 106 -9.30 9.87 23.42
C GLN A 106 -10.71 9.31 23.61
N THR A 107 -10.98 8.73 24.79
CA THR A 107 -12.33 8.33 25.18
C THR A 107 -13.02 9.49 25.89
N ASP A 108 -13.98 10.15 25.22
CA ASP A 108 -14.74 11.27 25.76
C ASP A 108 -15.93 10.80 26.59
N TRP A 109 -16.68 9.83 26.07
CA TRP A 109 -17.93 9.36 26.67
C TRP A 109 -18.10 7.85 26.50
N SER A 110 -18.87 7.26 27.39
CA SER A 110 -19.43 5.91 27.25
C SER A 110 -20.95 5.99 27.27
N VAL A 111 -21.62 5.33 26.34
CA VAL A 111 -23.09 5.30 26.24
C VAL A 111 -23.58 3.87 26.40
N GLY A 112 -24.49 3.66 27.34
CA GLY A 112 -25.14 2.40 27.64
C GLY A 112 -26.48 2.62 28.31
N PHE A 113 -26.95 1.63 29.08
CA PHE A 113 -28.18 1.73 29.85
C PHE A 113 -28.06 1.06 31.23
N VAL A 114 -28.90 1.50 32.18
CA VAL A 114 -28.80 1.10 33.59
C VAL A 114 -29.15 -0.37 33.81
N GLU A 115 -30.08 -0.91 33.03
CA GLU A 115 -30.57 -2.28 33.14
C GLU A 115 -29.58 -3.32 32.59
N HIS A 116 -28.49 -2.90 31.96
CA HIS A 116 -27.50 -3.81 31.39
C HIS A 116 -26.85 -4.66 32.49
N SER A 117 -26.69 -5.97 32.25
CA SER A 117 -26.18 -6.93 33.24
C SER A 117 -24.70 -6.70 33.62
N GLY A 118 -23.96 -6.02 32.73
CA GLY A 118 -22.50 -5.87 32.81
C GLY A 118 -21.75 -7.07 32.25
N ASN A 119 -22.45 -8.09 31.75
CA ASN A 119 -21.83 -9.21 31.03
C ASN A 119 -21.33 -8.74 29.66
N TYR A 120 -20.06 -8.96 29.38
CA TYR A 120 -19.48 -8.58 28.08
C TYR A 120 -20.15 -9.34 26.92
N ALA A 121 -20.62 -10.58 27.12
CA ALA A 121 -21.26 -11.35 26.05
C ALA A 121 -22.67 -10.84 25.65
N ASP A 122 -23.20 -9.84 26.36
CA ASP A 122 -24.52 -9.27 26.11
C ASP A 122 -24.49 -8.17 25.01
N HIS A 123 -23.44 -8.13 24.18
CA HIS A 123 -23.43 -7.36 22.95
C HIS A 123 -22.97 -8.15 21.73
N HIS A 124 -23.52 -7.81 20.57
CA HIS A 124 -23.28 -8.49 19.30
C HIS A 124 -23.54 -7.58 18.09
N ALA A 125 -23.00 -7.97 16.93
CA ALA A 125 -23.32 -7.37 15.66
C ALA A 125 -24.72 -7.82 15.20
N VAL A 126 -25.59 -6.87 14.90
CA VAL A 126 -26.90 -7.15 14.31
C VAL A 126 -26.77 -7.33 12.81
N GLN A 127 -26.06 -6.41 12.17
CA GLN A 127 -25.77 -6.39 10.73
C GLN A 127 -24.61 -5.43 10.46
N TRP A 128 -23.96 -5.62 9.31
CA TRP A 128 -22.93 -4.73 8.79
C TRP A 128 -23.06 -4.62 7.27
N ASP A 129 -22.69 -3.49 6.71
CA ASP A 129 -22.49 -3.29 5.27
C ASP A 129 -20.98 -3.21 4.95
N THR A 130 -20.59 -2.67 3.80
CA THR A 130 -19.16 -2.53 3.45
C THR A 130 -18.44 -1.54 4.35
N GLN A 131 -19.13 -0.67 5.08
CA GLN A 131 -18.56 0.50 5.75
C GLN A 131 -19.12 0.73 7.16
N SER A 132 -20.28 0.19 7.51
CA SER A 132 -20.97 0.44 8.78
C SER A 132 -21.35 -0.85 9.49
N VAL A 133 -21.46 -0.76 10.82
CA VAL A 133 -21.88 -1.88 11.68
C VAL A 133 -22.91 -1.41 12.70
N GLN A 134 -23.89 -2.26 12.99
CA GLN A 134 -24.88 -2.06 14.04
C GLN A 134 -24.54 -2.95 15.23
N VAL A 135 -24.24 -2.34 16.37
CA VAL A 135 -23.88 -3.04 17.60
C VAL A 135 -25.03 -2.96 18.59
N GLU A 136 -25.61 -4.09 18.97
CA GLU A 136 -26.66 -4.16 19.98
C GLU A 136 -26.08 -4.57 21.33
N TYR A 137 -26.46 -3.85 22.38
CA TYR A 137 -26.35 -4.27 23.79
C TYR A 137 -27.73 -4.67 24.28
N VAL A 138 -27.88 -5.83 24.91
CA VAL A 138 -29.19 -6.38 25.28
C VAL A 138 -29.17 -7.07 26.64
N THR A 139 -30.15 -6.76 27.49
CA THR A 139 -30.38 -7.50 28.74
C THR A 139 -31.88 -7.61 28.99
N GLY A 140 -32.39 -8.85 28.97
CA GLY A 140 -33.83 -9.10 29.12
C GLY A 140 -34.65 -8.42 28.03
N GLY A 141 -35.59 -7.55 28.43
CA GLY A 141 -36.43 -6.77 27.50
C GLY A 141 -35.88 -5.38 27.15
N SER A 142 -34.69 -5.03 27.66
CA SER A 142 -34.05 -3.72 27.45
C SER A 142 -32.89 -3.85 26.47
N SER A 143 -32.83 -2.97 25.47
CA SER A 143 -31.70 -2.96 24.53
C SER A 143 -31.31 -1.56 24.06
N MET A 144 -30.11 -1.47 23.51
CA MET A 144 -29.55 -0.30 22.84
C MET A 144 -28.80 -0.73 21.58
N ILE A 145 -29.17 -0.17 20.43
CA ILE A 145 -28.43 -0.33 19.16
C ILE A 145 -27.64 0.95 18.87
N GLY A 146 -26.32 0.82 18.70
CA GLY A 146 -25.46 1.87 18.15
C GLY A 146 -25.33 1.74 16.63
N TYR A 147 -25.71 2.77 15.89
CA TYR A 147 -25.49 2.83 14.44
C TYR A 147 -24.12 3.43 14.15
N MET A 148 -23.12 2.59 13.91
CA MET A 148 -21.73 3.01 13.76
C MET A 148 -21.43 3.27 12.28
N VAL A 149 -21.67 4.51 11.84
CA VAL A 149 -21.55 4.93 10.42
C VAL A 149 -20.45 5.99 10.26
N PRO A 150 -19.36 5.70 9.52
CA PRO A 150 -18.32 6.68 9.22
C PRO A 150 -18.86 7.95 8.55
N GLY A 151 -18.28 9.09 8.90
CA GLY A 151 -18.66 10.41 8.39
C GLY A 151 -19.86 11.03 9.09
N SER A 152 -20.62 10.32 9.92
CA SER A 152 -21.68 10.96 10.68
C SER A 152 -21.07 11.87 11.76
N PRO A 153 -21.39 13.18 11.81
CA PRO A 153 -20.91 14.03 12.89
C PRO A 153 -21.53 13.66 14.25
N TYR A 154 -22.59 12.85 14.26
CA TYR A 154 -23.27 12.37 15.46
C TYR A 154 -23.08 10.87 15.62
N LEU A 155 -22.93 10.42 16.86
CA LEU A 155 -23.17 9.04 17.23
C LEU A 155 -24.65 8.87 17.57
N THR A 156 -25.25 7.78 17.09
CA THR A 156 -26.70 7.57 17.16
C THR A 156 -27.01 6.26 17.86
N PHE A 157 -27.85 6.33 18.90
CA PHE A 157 -28.21 5.20 19.75
C PHE A 157 -29.72 5.06 19.83
N SER A 158 -30.25 3.91 19.44
CA SER A 158 -31.68 3.58 19.60
C SER A 158 -31.89 2.70 20.81
N PHE A 159 -32.70 3.17 21.75
CA PHE A 159 -33.05 2.45 22.97
C PHE A 159 -34.42 1.82 22.85
N THR A 160 -34.58 0.64 23.46
CA THR A 160 -35.86 -0.05 23.63
C THR A 160 -36.02 -0.41 25.09
N SER A 161 -37.00 0.18 25.77
CA SER A 161 -37.31 -0.10 27.19
C SER A 161 -36.09 -0.07 28.13
N ALA A 162 -35.11 0.79 27.83
CA ALA A 162 -33.87 0.89 28.58
C ALA A 162 -33.72 2.31 29.14
N THR A 163 -33.03 2.49 30.27
CA THR A 163 -32.77 3.80 30.87
C THR A 163 -31.40 4.30 30.41
N PRO A 164 -31.31 5.25 29.45
CA PRO A 164 -30.04 5.77 28.96
C PRO A 164 -29.10 6.23 30.07
N LEU A 165 -27.83 5.85 29.93
CA LEU A 165 -26.73 6.24 30.81
C LEU A 165 -25.53 6.65 29.97
N LEU A 166 -25.13 7.92 30.10
CA LEU A 166 -23.92 8.45 29.50
C LEU A 166 -22.92 8.75 30.62
N THR A 167 -21.72 8.19 30.53
CA THR A 167 -20.65 8.37 31.52
C THR A 167 -19.52 9.17 30.90
N SER A 168 -19.09 10.23 31.57
CA SER A 168 -17.94 11.05 31.15
C SER A 168 -16.66 10.25 31.34
N GLY A 169 -15.89 10.06 30.26
CA GLY A 169 -14.54 9.52 30.32
C GLY A 169 -13.48 10.57 30.68
N GLN A 170 -13.86 11.85 30.69
CA GLN A 170 -12.94 12.98 30.75
C GLN A 170 -13.33 13.99 31.83
N GLY A 171 -13.17 13.55 33.08
CA GLY A 171 -13.35 14.40 34.26
C GLY A 171 -14.80 14.79 34.57
N ALA A 172 -14.93 15.75 35.48
CA ALA A 172 -16.20 16.18 36.04
C ALA A 172 -17.09 16.89 35.01
N ILE A 173 -18.39 16.55 35.01
CA ILE A 173 -19.40 17.38 34.35
C ILE A 173 -19.55 18.67 35.17
N THR A 174 -19.32 19.82 34.52
CA THR A 174 -19.34 21.14 35.16
C THR A 174 -20.60 21.93 34.83
N SER A 175 -21.24 21.64 33.69
CA SER A 175 -22.50 22.27 33.29
C SER A 175 -23.39 21.29 32.54
N PHE A 176 -24.68 21.35 32.82
CA PHE A 176 -25.72 20.58 32.14
C PHE A 176 -26.92 21.48 31.82
N SER A 177 -27.26 21.56 30.54
CA SER A 177 -28.32 22.43 29.99
C SER A 177 -28.26 23.87 30.51
N GLY A 178 -27.05 24.43 30.58
CA GLY A 178 -26.81 25.81 31.04
C GLY A 178 -26.82 25.99 32.57
N THR A 179 -26.99 24.91 33.34
CA THR A 179 -26.98 24.93 34.80
C THR A 179 -25.71 24.28 35.33
N THR A 180 -25.05 24.93 36.28
CA THR A 180 -23.82 24.43 36.92
C THR A 180 -24.07 23.11 37.63
N VAL A 181 -23.19 22.14 37.39
CA VAL A 181 -23.14 20.85 38.11
C VAL A 181 -21.98 20.90 39.09
N THR A 182 -22.27 20.77 40.40
CA THR A 182 -21.25 20.77 41.45
C THR A 182 -20.85 19.35 41.82
N SER A 183 -19.55 19.08 41.97
CA SER A 183 -19.06 17.78 42.43
C SER A 183 -19.58 17.46 43.84
N GLY A 184 -20.18 16.28 44.02
CA GLY A 184 -20.85 15.88 45.26
C GLY A 184 -22.16 16.62 45.55
N GLY A 185 -22.62 17.47 44.63
CA GLY A 185 -23.88 18.20 44.74
C GLY A 185 -25.11 17.39 44.32
N ALA A 186 -26.28 18.01 44.42
CA ALA A 186 -27.53 17.43 43.96
C ALA A 186 -27.53 17.26 42.42
N ALA A 187 -28.30 16.28 41.94
CA ALA A 187 -28.47 16.04 40.51
C ALA A 187 -29.15 17.25 39.82
N VAL A 188 -28.57 17.70 38.71
CA VAL A 188 -29.14 18.76 37.87
C VAL A 188 -30.00 18.11 36.80
N SER A 189 -31.31 18.33 36.85
CA SER A 189 -32.26 17.69 35.92
C SER A 189 -32.82 18.69 34.92
N SER A 190 -32.99 18.25 33.68
CA SER A 190 -33.61 19.03 32.61
C SER A 190 -34.55 18.13 31.80
N THR A 191 -35.66 18.68 31.34
CA THR A 191 -36.60 17.98 30.46
C THR A 191 -36.67 18.71 29.12
N GLY A 192 -36.43 18.00 28.03
CA GLY A 192 -36.40 18.58 26.69
C GLY A 192 -35.96 17.60 25.62
N THR A 193 -35.67 18.13 24.44
CA THR A 193 -35.19 17.34 23.28
C THR A 193 -33.75 17.66 22.90
N ARG A 194 -33.13 18.64 23.57
CA ARG A 194 -31.76 19.09 23.33
C ARG A 194 -31.12 19.44 24.66
N PHE A 195 -29.93 18.89 24.91
CA PHE A 195 -29.18 19.08 26.15
C PHE A 195 -27.74 19.40 25.81
N THR A 196 -27.16 20.37 26.51
CA THR A 196 -25.74 20.70 26.38
C THR A 196 -25.02 20.21 27.62
N VAL A 197 -23.91 19.49 27.46
CA VAL A 197 -23.12 18.93 28.55
C VAL A 197 -21.69 19.41 28.41
N VAL A 198 -21.08 19.89 29.50
CA VAL A 198 -19.72 20.42 29.50
C VAL A 198 -18.89 19.67 30.54
N ASN A 199 -17.70 19.21 30.12
CA ASN A 199 -16.65 18.65 30.98
C ASN A 199 -15.27 19.22 30.53
N SER A 200 -14.16 18.62 30.96
CA SER A 200 -12.82 19.16 30.65
C SER A 200 -12.42 19.06 29.18
N ILE A 201 -13.06 18.20 28.37
CA ILE A 201 -12.75 18.06 26.94
C ILE A 201 -13.64 18.92 26.03
N GLY A 202 -14.54 19.72 26.62
CA GLY A 202 -15.37 20.67 25.91
C GLY A 202 -16.86 20.37 26.03
N THR A 203 -17.60 20.76 24.98
CA THR A 203 -19.06 20.72 24.97
C THR A 203 -19.57 19.61 24.07
N TYR A 204 -20.52 18.83 24.59
CA TYR A 204 -21.32 17.87 23.83
C TYR A 204 -22.78 18.30 23.80
N VAL A 205 -23.49 17.92 22.73
CA VAL A 205 -24.94 18.09 22.62
C VAL A 205 -25.60 16.73 22.48
N ILE A 206 -26.65 16.51 23.27
CA ILE A 206 -27.50 15.33 23.23
C ILE A 206 -28.85 15.74 22.64
N TYR A 207 -29.31 15.04 21.61
CA TYR A 207 -30.63 15.22 21.01
C TYR A 207 -31.51 14.00 21.30
N SER A 208 -32.77 14.22 21.69
CA SER A 208 -33.81 13.18 21.75
C SER A 208 -34.76 13.36 20.60
N LEU A 209 -34.82 12.37 19.70
CA LEU A 209 -35.62 12.47 18.47
C LEU A 209 -37.08 12.02 18.65
N ASN A 210 -37.37 11.28 19.73
CA ASN A 210 -38.70 10.72 20.00
C ASN A 210 -39.42 11.48 21.13
N GLY A 211 -39.26 12.81 21.15
CA GLY A 211 -39.91 13.71 22.10
C GLY A 211 -39.08 14.01 23.34
N ALA A 212 -39.67 14.78 24.25
CA ALA A 212 -38.97 15.27 25.43
C ALA A 212 -38.67 14.13 26.41
N ILE A 213 -37.42 14.09 26.88
CA ILE A 213 -36.92 13.16 27.90
C ILE A 213 -36.42 13.97 29.10
N THR A 214 -36.52 13.42 30.31
CA THR A 214 -35.88 14.01 31.49
C THR A 214 -34.56 13.32 31.74
N LEU A 215 -33.48 14.09 31.64
CA LEU A 215 -32.10 13.68 31.92
C LEU A 215 -31.58 14.42 33.15
N SER A 216 -30.79 13.72 33.96
CA SER A 216 -30.17 14.24 35.18
C SER A 216 -28.66 14.06 35.11
N ALA A 217 -27.93 15.17 35.24
CA ALA A 217 -26.48 15.16 35.36
C ALA A 217 -26.05 15.16 36.83
N THR A 218 -25.09 14.29 37.16
CA THR A 218 -24.43 14.24 38.47
C THR A 218 -22.93 14.17 38.27
N SER A 219 -22.18 14.80 39.16
CA SER A 219 -20.73 14.66 39.23
C SER A 219 -20.33 14.27 40.64
N THR A 220 -19.54 13.20 40.77
CA THR A 220 -18.99 12.72 42.03
C THR A 220 -17.49 12.48 41.88
N SER A 221 -16.79 12.16 42.96
CA SER A 221 -15.39 11.72 42.88
C SER A 221 -15.22 10.37 42.18
N ALA A 222 -16.28 9.55 42.12
CA ALA A 222 -16.23 8.22 41.51
C ALA A 222 -16.57 8.25 40.01
N ALA A 223 -17.61 9.00 39.63
CA ALA A 223 -18.07 9.12 38.24
C ALA A 223 -18.88 10.39 38.01
N SER A 224 -18.91 10.84 36.76
CA SER A 224 -19.79 11.89 36.28
C SER A 224 -20.67 11.35 35.16
N VAL A 225 -21.98 11.45 35.31
CA VAL A 225 -22.95 10.80 34.44
C VAL A 225 -24.10 11.73 34.06
N VAL A 226 -24.68 11.48 32.89
CA VAL A 226 -26.01 11.96 32.48
C VAL A 226 -26.91 10.74 32.36
N LYS A 227 -27.95 10.68 33.19
CA LYS A 227 -28.84 9.52 33.31
C LYS A 227 -30.29 9.91 33.02
N ALA A 228 -31.01 9.08 32.27
CA ALA A 228 -32.44 9.24 32.11
C ALA A 228 -33.20 8.91 33.40
N SER A 229 -34.29 9.65 33.67
CA SER A 229 -35.12 9.47 34.86
C SER A 229 -35.90 8.14 34.90
N LYS A 230 -36.08 7.49 33.75
CA LYS A 230 -36.83 6.24 33.57
C LYS A 230 -36.44 5.55 32.26
N ALA A 231 -36.93 4.33 32.08
CA ALA A 231 -36.83 3.59 30.84
C ALA A 231 -37.43 4.40 29.66
N PHE A 232 -36.74 4.33 28.52
CA PHE A 232 -36.97 5.10 27.32
C PHE A 232 -36.97 4.16 26.10
N THR A 233 -37.87 4.45 25.17
CA THR A 233 -37.89 3.85 23.84
C THR A 233 -37.82 4.96 22.82
N GLY A 234 -36.74 5.01 22.06
CA GLY A 234 -36.47 6.09 21.12
C GLY A 234 -34.97 6.31 20.89
N VAL A 235 -34.64 7.36 20.15
CA VAL A 235 -33.28 7.62 19.67
C VAL A 235 -32.67 8.81 20.38
N LEU A 236 -31.45 8.62 20.87
CA LEU A 236 -30.56 9.68 21.30
C LEU A 236 -29.41 9.84 20.32
N ARG A 237 -29.08 11.08 19.97
CA ARG A 237 -27.88 11.43 19.20
C ARG A 237 -26.94 12.27 20.02
N VAL A 238 -25.64 11.99 19.91
CA VAL A 238 -24.59 12.68 20.67
C VAL A 238 -23.57 13.25 19.69
N VAL A 239 -23.20 14.52 19.87
CA VAL A 239 -22.20 15.20 19.01
C VAL A 239 -21.29 16.12 19.83
N LYS A 240 -20.00 16.15 19.47
CA LYS A 240 -19.02 17.10 20.02
C LYS A 240 -19.12 18.46 19.32
N LEU A 241 -19.24 19.54 20.08
CA LEU A 241 -19.07 20.90 19.58
C LEU A 241 -17.61 21.32 19.66
N ASN A 242 -16.90 21.27 18.52
CA ASN A 242 -15.54 21.81 18.43
C ASN A 242 -15.51 23.36 18.59
N SER A 243 -16.59 24.03 18.16
CA SER A 243 -16.85 25.45 18.38
C SER A 243 -18.34 25.66 18.66
N THR A 244 -18.69 26.67 19.45
CA THR A 244 -20.09 27.06 19.69
C THR A 244 -20.79 27.49 18.40
N SER A 245 -20.03 27.99 17.40
CA SER A 245 -20.54 28.35 16.08
C SER A 245 -21.03 27.16 15.26
N HIS A 246 -20.70 25.92 15.66
CA HIS A 246 -21.13 24.71 14.95
C HIS A 246 -22.57 24.29 15.32
N ALA A 247 -23.09 24.77 16.46
CA ALA A 247 -24.40 24.37 16.96
C ALA A 247 -25.56 24.64 15.98
N PRO A 248 -25.66 25.78 15.27
CA PRO A 248 -26.78 26.03 14.36
C PRO A 248 -26.91 25.00 13.23
N LEU A 249 -25.78 24.60 12.62
CA LEU A 249 -25.80 23.59 11.55
C LEU A 249 -26.21 22.23 12.11
N LEU A 250 -25.66 21.85 13.27
CA LEU A 250 -26.00 20.58 13.90
C LEU A 250 -27.47 20.54 14.34
N ASP A 251 -27.96 21.61 14.96
CA ASP A 251 -29.36 21.74 15.39
C ASP A 251 -30.33 21.61 14.19
N GLN A 252 -29.97 22.19 13.04
CA GLN A 252 -30.77 22.12 11.82
C GLN A 252 -30.92 20.69 11.27
N TYR A 253 -29.88 19.86 11.38
CA TYR A 253 -29.82 18.55 10.73
C TYR A 253 -29.91 17.35 11.70
N ALA A 254 -30.06 17.59 13.00
CA ALA A 254 -30.05 16.55 14.04
C ALA A 254 -31.12 15.45 13.86
N ALA A 255 -32.25 15.75 13.21
CA ALA A 255 -33.35 14.81 13.03
C ALA A 255 -33.09 13.70 11.99
N ASN A 256 -32.09 13.85 11.12
CA ASN A 256 -31.82 12.93 10.02
C ASN A 256 -30.52 12.16 10.30
N TYR A 257 -30.56 10.83 10.29
CA TYR A 257 -29.40 10.01 10.63
C TYR A 257 -29.28 8.76 9.75
N PRO A 258 -28.04 8.34 9.44
CA PRO A 258 -27.81 7.13 8.69
C PRO A 258 -27.84 5.90 9.62
N THR A 259 -28.25 4.75 9.07
CA THR A 259 -28.24 3.45 9.78
C THR A 259 -27.40 2.40 9.07
N SER A 260 -27.19 2.58 7.77
CA SER A 260 -26.33 1.78 6.91
C SER A 260 -25.99 2.57 5.64
N VAL A 261 -25.10 2.04 4.82
CA VAL A 261 -24.73 2.57 3.51
C VAL A 261 -24.58 1.46 2.49
N THR A 262 -25.03 1.71 1.26
CA THR A 262 -24.74 0.87 0.10
C THR A 262 -23.66 1.53 -0.73
N THR A 263 -22.64 0.77 -1.11
CA THR A 263 -21.61 1.19 -2.07
C THR A 263 -21.91 0.55 -3.42
N ASP A 264 -22.26 1.37 -4.40
CA ASP A 264 -22.54 0.98 -5.78
C ASP A 264 -21.55 1.63 -6.74
N TYR A 265 -21.54 1.18 -7.99
CA TYR A 265 -20.74 1.77 -9.04
C TYR A 265 -21.40 1.69 -10.42
N THR A 266 -21.05 2.63 -11.28
CA THR A 266 -21.41 2.59 -12.70
C THR A 266 -20.19 2.90 -13.56
N PHE A 267 -20.16 2.34 -14.77
CA PHE A 267 -19.02 2.45 -15.68
C PHE A 267 -19.46 3.05 -17.02
N SER A 268 -18.70 4.02 -17.50
CA SER A 268 -18.89 4.64 -18.81
C SER A 268 -17.54 4.83 -19.49
N GLY A 269 -17.14 3.83 -20.29
CA GLY A 269 -15.83 3.81 -20.96
C GLY A 269 -14.68 3.77 -19.94
N ASP A 270 -13.85 4.81 -19.95
CA ASP A 270 -12.71 4.98 -19.03
C ASP A 270 -13.04 5.88 -17.84
N SER A 271 -14.31 5.92 -17.44
CA SER A 271 -14.78 6.62 -16.25
C SER A 271 -15.70 5.73 -15.42
N ALA A 272 -15.63 5.89 -14.11
CA ALA A 272 -16.52 5.24 -13.17
C ALA A 272 -17.06 6.23 -12.14
N ASP A 273 -18.32 6.04 -11.78
CA ASP A 273 -18.93 6.68 -10.63
C ASP A 273 -18.98 5.69 -9.48
N LEU A 274 -18.33 6.03 -8.36
CA LEU A 274 -18.49 5.37 -7.06
C LEU A 274 -19.63 6.06 -6.30
N ILE A 275 -20.63 5.30 -5.88
CA ILE A 275 -21.87 5.84 -5.33
C ILE A 275 -22.06 5.32 -3.90
N PHE A 276 -22.13 6.23 -2.94
CA PHE A 276 -22.58 5.93 -1.59
C PHE A 276 -24.03 6.33 -1.44
N THR A 277 -24.89 5.39 -1.06
CA THR A 277 -26.30 5.64 -0.74
C THR A 277 -26.56 5.28 0.72
N TRP A 278 -26.69 6.29 1.58
CA TRP A 278 -27.01 6.06 3.00
C TRP A 278 -28.49 5.74 3.16
N ASN A 279 -28.80 4.72 3.97
CA ASN A 279 -30.15 4.48 4.46
C ASN A 279 -30.44 5.43 5.61
N VAL A 280 -31.40 6.34 5.42
CA VAL A 280 -31.65 7.45 6.33
C VAL A 280 -32.99 7.31 7.02
N VAL A 281 -33.00 7.49 8.34
CA VAL A 281 -34.22 7.79 9.09
C VAL A 281 -34.41 9.29 9.15
N GLY A 282 -35.60 9.77 8.77
CA GLY A 282 -35.93 11.18 8.62
C GLY A 282 -36.00 11.60 7.15
N THR A 283 -35.59 12.83 6.86
CA THR A 283 -35.54 13.39 5.50
C THR A 283 -34.19 13.12 4.87
N ALA A 284 -34.12 12.18 3.93
CA ALA A 284 -32.89 11.72 3.29
C ALA A 284 -32.04 12.86 2.68
N SER A 285 -32.67 13.82 1.97
CA SER A 285 -31.97 14.98 1.39
C SER A 285 -31.34 15.92 2.42
N ASN A 286 -31.71 15.80 3.70
CA ASN A 286 -31.20 16.59 4.82
C ASN A 286 -30.24 15.77 5.69
N LEU A 287 -29.69 14.67 5.18
CA LEU A 287 -28.61 13.97 5.86
C LEU A 287 -27.35 14.86 5.85
N LEU A 288 -26.76 15.08 7.03
CA LEU A 288 -25.47 15.76 7.18
C LEU A 288 -24.38 14.72 7.43
N MET A 289 -23.42 14.64 6.51
CA MET A 289 -22.26 13.76 6.59
C MET A 289 -20.97 14.58 6.46
N LEU A 290 -19.85 14.03 6.89
CA LEU A 290 -18.54 14.65 6.86
C LEU A 290 -17.66 14.00 5.81
N THR A 291 -17.06 14.83 4.95
CA THR A 291 -16.16 14.42 3.87
C THR A 291 -14.71 14.55 4.33
N TRP A 292 -13.83 13.69 3.81
CA TRP A 292 -12.38 13.89 3.85
C TRP A 292 -11.89 14.58 2.55
N PRO A 293 -10.62 15.02 2.48
CA PRO A 293 -10.07 15.62 1.27
C PRO A 293 -10.33 14.82 -0.01
N HIS A 294 -10.04 13.52 0.01
CA HIS A 294 -10.19 12.68 -1.18
C HIS A 294 -11.65 12.59 -1.67
N HIS A 295 -12.63 12.58 -0.77
CA HIS A 295 -14.06 12.64 -1.11
C HIS A 295 -14.41 13.95 -1.82
N ARG A 296 -14.01 15.09 -1.25
CA ARG A 296 -14.37 16.42 -1.77
C ARG A 296 -13.85 16.67 -3.17
N ILE A 297 -12.65 16.18 -3.47
CA ILE A 297 -12.01 16.33 -4.78
C ILE A 297 -12.78 15.59 -5.87
N LYS A 298 -13.45 14.47 -5.54
CA LYS A 298 -14.12 13.61 -6.51
C LYS A 298 -15.64 13.75 -6.53
N LEU A 299 -16.22 14.41 -5.52
CA LEU A 299 -17.67 14.53 -5.39
C LEU A 299 -18.27 15.33 -6.54
N VAL A 300 -19.31 14.76 -7.15
CA VAL A 300 -20.08 15.38 -8.24
C VAL A 300 -21.27 16.14 -7.64
N ASN A 301 -21.45 17.39 -8.08
CA ASN A 301 -22.53 18.28 -7.63
C ASN A 301 -22.70 18.38 -6.10
N PRO A 302 -21.62 18.63 -5.33
CA PRO A 302 -21.69 18.67 -3.88
C PRO A 302 -22.56 19.81 -3.34
N ASN A 303 -23.30 19.54 -2.27
CA ASN A 303 -23.90 20.57 -1.42
C ASN A 303 -23.09 20.72 -0.14
N PHE A 304 -22.08 21.60 -0.17
CA PHE A 304 -21.20 21.86 0.97
C PHE A 304 -21.64 23.11 1.74
N PRO A 305 -21.99 22.97 3.03
CA PRO A 305 -21.94 24.11 3.95
C PRO A 305 -20.53 24.71 4.05
N ALA A 306 -20.42 25.91 4.61
CA ALA A 306 -19.11 26.53 4.84
C ALA A 306 -18.24 25.65 5.77
N THR A 307 -16.93 25.60 5.51
CA THR A 307 -15.97 24.84 6.33
C THR A 307 -15.89 25.32 7.78
N THR A 308 -16.29 26.57 8.04
CA THR A 308 -16.40 27.16 9.38
C THR A 308 -17.70 26.79 10.11
N ALA A 309 -18.69 26.22 9.41
CA ALA A 309 -19.97 25.82 10.00
C ALA A 309 -19.87 24.49 10.76
N LEU A 310 -18.94 23.61 10.36
CA LEU A 310 -18.58 22.39 11.09
C LEU A 310 -17.24 21.87 10.59
N ASN A 311 -16.36 21.46 11.49
CA ASN A 311 -15.10 20.82 11.13
C ASN A 311 -14.52 20.01 12.29
N TYR A 312 -13.80 18.94 11.94
CA TYR A 312 -12.99 18.14 12.84
C TYR A 312 -11.66 17.85 12.13
N LEU A 313 -10.54 18.17 12.78
CA LEU A 313 -9.22 17.80 12.27
C LEU A 313 -8.89 16.38 12.72
N THR A 314 -8.57 15.52 11.77
CA THR A 314 -8.21 14.09 11.96
C THR A 314 -6.81 13.83 11.41
N THR A 315 -6.22 12.65 11.62
CA THR A 315 -4.94 12.24 11.01
C THR A 315 -4.93 12.45 9.50
N LYS A 316 -6.05 12.20 8.82
CA LYS A 316 -6.28 12.40 7.38
C LYS A 316 -6.79 13.80 7.00
N GLY A 317 -6.59 14.78 7.88
CA GLY A 317 -6.95 16.17 7.68
C GLY A 317 -8.36 16.53 8.10
N TYR A 318 -8.81 17.70 7.63
CA TYR A 318 -10.11 18.23 8.01
C TYR A 318 -11.25 17.44 7.38
N MET A 319 -12.17 17.03 8.26
CA MET A 319 -13.49 16.55 7.90
C MET A 319 -14.47 17.73 7.83
N TYR A 320 -15.11 17.94 6.66
CA TYR A 320 -16.03 19.05 6.40
C TYR A 320 -17.42 18.57 5.97
N PRO A 321 -18.49 19.33 6.27
CA PRO A 321 -19.86 18.90 6.03
C PRO A 321 -20.22 18.82 4.54
N ALA A 322 -21.07 17.85 4.20
CA ALA A 322 -21.82 17.76 2.97
C ALA A 322 -23.25 17.30 3.27
N ILE A 323 -24.22 17.83 2.53
CA ILE A 323 -25.64 17.54 2.72
C ILE A 323 -26.15 16.64 1.58
N GLY A 324 -26.88 15.60 1.94
CA GLY A 324 -27.51 14.65 1.03
C GLY A 324 -27.15 13.20 1.36
N ASN A 325 -28.06 12.28 1.06
CA ASN A 325 -27.89 10.86 1.31
C ASN A 325 -27.31 10.06 0.13
N VAL A 326 -26.96 10.73 -0.97
CA VAL A 326 -26.29 10.10 -2.11
C VAL A 326 -25.06 10.91 -2.45
N TRP A 327 -23.89 10.29 -2.41
CA TRP A 327 -22.65 10.86 -2.91
C TRP A 327 -22.21 10.08 -4.14
N THR A 328 -21.94 10.81 -5.22
CA THR A 328 -21.36 10.25 -6.44
C THR A 328 -19.96 10.82 -6.58
N LEU A 329 -18.95 9.94 -6.60
CA LEU A 329 -17.55 10.29 -6.78
C LEU A 329 -17.10 9.80 -8.15
N ASN A 330 -16.67 10.73 -9.01
CA ASN A 330 -16.27 10.39 -10.37
C ASN A 330 -14.75 10.15 -10.47
N TYR A 331 -14.37 9.00 -11.02
CA TYR A 331 -13.00 8.61 -11.24
C TYR A 331 -12.74 8.40 -12.74
N ALA A 332 -11.58 8.89 -13.20
CA ALA A 332 -10.99 8.43 -14.45
C ALA A 332 -10.30 7.08 -14.19
N LEU A 333 -10.58 6.10 -15.01
CA LEU A 333 -10.07 4.75 -14.87
C LEU A 333 -8.74 4.59 -15.63
N PRO A 334 -7.71 3.98 -15.02
CA PRO A 334 -6.46 3.63 -15.69
C PRO A 334 -6.70 2.86 -16.98
N THR A 335 -5.96 3.18 -18.05
CA THR A 335 -6.06 2.51 -19.36
C THR A 335 -4.81 1.69 -19.70
N ILE A 336 -3.73 1.86 -18.94
CA ILE A 336 -2.53 1.03 -19.04
C ILE A 336 -2.86 -0.39 -18.57
N THR A 337 -2.65 -1.36 -19.44
CA THR A 337 -2.74 -2.80 -19.13
C THR A 337 -1.35 -3.39 -19.00
N TRP A 338 -0.81 -4.03 -20.03
CA TRP A 338 0.43 -4.83 -19.94
C TRP A 338 1.73 -4.03 -20.03
N ASN A 339 1.75 -2.97 -20.84
CA ASN A 339 2.95 -2.23 -21.19
C ASN A 339 2.68 -0.72 -21.14
N ALA A 340 3.74 0.06 -20.94
CA ALA A 340 3.68 1.51 -21.09
C ALA A 340 3.03 1.89 -22.43
N PRO A 341 2.26 3.00 -22.51
CA PRO A 341 1.50 3.36 -23.70
C PRO A 341 2.37 3.89 -24.86
N ARG A 342 3.70 3.91 -24.67
CA ARG A 342 4.70 4.44 -25.60
C ARG A 342 5.79 3.42 -25.83
N ALA A 343 6.31 3.39 -27.05
CA ALA A 343 7.50 2.59 -27.37
C ALA A 343 8.74 3.13 -26.63
N PRO A 344 9.72 2.26 -26.31
CA PRO A 344 11.01 2.69 -25.79
C PRO A 344 11.72 3.68 -26.71
N ASP A 345 12.41 4.66 -26.14
CA ASP A 345 13.29 5.55 -26.89
C ASP A 345 14.36 4.76 -27.65
N SER A 346 14.57 5.13 -28.93
CA SER A 346 15.43 4.39 -29.84
C SER A 346 16.89 4.34 -29.37
N SER A 347 17.33 5.34 -28.60
CA SER A 347 18.68 5.36 -28.01
C SER A 347 18.91 4.26 -26.97
N CYS A 348 17.85 3.75 -26.34
CA CYS A 348 17.92 2.72 -25.30
C CYS A 348 17.73 1.30 -25.84
N THR A 349 17.25 1.15 -27.09
CA THR A 349 16.78 -0.15 -27.63
C THR A 349 17.86 -1.23 -27.61
N SER A 350 19.10 -0.91 -28.00
CA SER A 350 20.19 -1.90 -28.01
C SER A 350 20.53 -2.43 -26.61
N ALA A 351 20.51 -1.56 -25.60
CA ALA A 351 20.78 -1.94 -24.22
C ALA A 351 19.62 -2.75 -23.62
N LEU A 352 18.37 -2.42 -23.99
CA LEU A 352 17.19 -3.19 -23.61
C LEU A 352 17.19 -4.61 -24.18
N ILE A 353 17.55 -4.78 -25.46
CA ILE A 353 17.65 -6.10 -26.07
C ILE A 353 18.74 -6.93 -25.37
N GLN A 354 19.91 -6.36 -25.11
CA GLN A 354 20.99 -7.04 -24.37
C GLN A 354 20.54 -7.44 -22.96
N GLY A 355 19.83 -6.55 -22.26
CA GLY A 355 19.27 -6.82 -20.93
C GLY A 355 18.29 -7.98 -20.94
N VAL A 356 17.30 -7.96 -21.86
CA VAL A 356 16.27 -8.99 -21.91
C VAL A 356 16.86 -10.35 -22.31
N GLU A 357 17.81 -10.38 -23.26
CA GLU A 357 18.51 -11.62 -23.65
C GLU A 357 19.32 -12.20 -22.49
N PHE A 358 20.02 -11.35 -21.74
CA PHE A 358 20.84 -11.77 -20.61
C PHE A 358 20.02 -12.25 -19.41
N GLU A 359 19.01 -11.47 -18.99
CA GLU A 359 18.20 -11.79 -17.81
C GLU A 359 17.31 -13.02 -18.08
N ILE A 360 16.67 -13.12 -19.26
CA ILE A 360 15.90 -14.31 -19.63
C ILE A 360 16.82 -15.52 -19.80
N GLY A 361 18.02 -15.34 -20.37
CA GLY A 361 19.00 -16.41 -20.55
C GLY A 361 19.43 -17.11 -19.25
N LYS A 362 19.22 -16.49 -18.08
CA LYS A 362 19.47 -17.07 -16.76
C LYS A 362 18.31 -17.90 -16.21
N LEU A 363 17.12 -17.78 -16.79
CA LEU A 363 15.93 -18.50 -16.33
C LEU A 363 15.93 -19.94 -16.85
N SER A 364 15.66 -20.90 -15.99
CA SER A 364 15.61 -22.32 -16.34
C SER A 364 14.43 -23.03 -15.68
N ALA A 365 13.53 -23.59 -16.48
CA ALA A 365 12.40 -24.40 -15.98
C ALA A 365 12.84 -25.67 -15.22
N SER A 366 14.09 -26.11 -15.40
CA SER A 366 14.65 -27.25 -14.64
C SER A 366 15.18 -26.87 -13.26
N ALA A 367 15.32 -25.57 -13.00
CA ALA A 367 15.74 -25.02 -11.72
C ALA A 367 14.97 -23.70 -11.45
N PRO A 368 13.62 -23.76 -11.35
CA PRO A 368 12.81 -22.58 -11.07
C PRO A 368 13.06 -22.09 -9.65
N SER A 369 12.66 -20.85 -9.35
CA SER A 369 12.51 -20.43 -7.96
C SER A 369 11.44 -21.30 -7.30
N VAL A 370 11.71 -21.76 -6.09
CA VAL A 370 10.74 -22.51 -5.29
C VAL A 370 10.16 -21.55 -4.25
N PRO A 371 8.83 -21.49 -4.07
CA PRO A 371 8.23 -20.65 -3.04
C PRO A 371 8.74 -21.04 -1.65
N GLY A 372 9.43 -20.12 -0.98
CA GLY A 372 9.79 -20.23 0.44
C GLY A 372 8.80 -19.52 1.35
N ASP A 373 8.20 -18.45 0.81
CA ASP A 373 7.19 -17.56 1.38
C ASP A 373 6.33 -17.05 0.21
N PHE A 374 5.21 -16.38 0.47
CA PHE A 374 4.41 -15.80 -0.60
C PHE A 374 4.98 -14.47 -1.14
N TYR A 375 5.69 -13.69 -0.32
CA TYR A 375 6.02 -12.28 -0.57
C TYR A 375 7.21 -12.09 -1.52
N TYR A 376 8.40 -12.51 -1.10
CA TYR A 376 9.63 -12.40 -1.88
C TYR A 376 9.56 -13.23 -3.14
N TRP A 377 8.97 -14.43 -3.05
CA TRP A 377 8.69 -15.25 -4.21
C TRP A 377 7.76 -14.52 -5.18
N GLY A 378 6.65 -13.95 -4.69
CA GLY A 378 5.70 -13.21 -5.52
C GLY A 378 6.35 -12.05 -6.25
N GLY A 379 7.10 -11.20 -5.54
CA GLY A 379 7.84 -10.07 -6.11
C GLY A 379 8.81 -10.51 -7.20
N ALA A 380 9.62 -11.55 -6.93
CA ALA A 380 10.57 -12.10 -7.89
C ALA A 380 9.89 -12.65 -9.15
N ILE A 381 8.80 -13.40 -8.98
CA ILE A 381 8.03 -13.97 -10.08
C ILE A 381 7.38 -12.89 -10.94
N ALA A 382 6.85 -11.83 -10.34
CA ALA A 382 6.29 -10.70 -11.08
C ALA A 382 7.37 -9.96 -11.87
N ALA A 383 8.55 -9.72 -11.26
CA ALA A 383 9.69 -9.08 -11.91
C ALA A 383 10.23 -9.92 -13.09
N GLN A 384 10.33 -11.24 -12.92
CA GLN A 384 10.75 -12.16 -13.98
C GLN A 384 9.70 -12.25 -15.10
N GLY A 385 8.41 -12.32 -14.76
CA GLY A 385 7.33 -12.31 -15.73
C GLY A 385 7.28 -11.03 -16.56
N ARG A 386 7.64 -9.90 -15.95
CA ARG A 386 7.75 -8.60 -16.63
C ARG A 386 8.72 -8.65 -17.82
N LEU A 387 9.77 -9.47 -17.77
CA LEU A 387 10.70 -9.66 -18.88
C LEU A 387 10.01 -10.20 -20.15
N ALA A 388 9.00 -11.09 -20.02
CA ALA A 388 8.26 -11.59 -21.17
C ALA A 388 7.44 -10.48 -21.85
N LEU A 389 6.82 -9.59 -21.05
CA LEU A 389 6.06 -8.45 -21.56
C LEU A 389 6.96 -7.44 -22.28
N ILE A 390 8.17 -7.20 -21.75
CA ILE A 390 9.16 -6.32 -22.37
C ILE A 390 9.72 -6.97 -23.65
N ALA A 391 10.03 -8.26 -23.63
CA ALA A 391 10.47 -9.00 -24.80
C ALA A 391 9.43 -8.96 -25.94
N GLU A 392 8.14 -9.14 -25.62
CA GLU A 392 7.04 -8.96 -26.57
C GLU A 392 7.05 -7.55 -27.18
N HIS A 393 7.16 -6.51 -26.36
CA HIS A 393 7.14 -5.12 -26.83
C HIS A 393 8.37 -4.75 -27.69
N LEU A 394 9.52 -5.38 -27.44
CA LEU A 394 10.75 -5.23 -28.23
C LEU A 394 10.78 -6.13 -29.48
N GLY A 395 9.77 -6.98 -29.69
CA GLY A 395 9.73 -7.95 -30.78
C GLY A 395 10.61 -9.19 -30.59
N GLN A 396 11.17 -9.40 -29.39
CA GLN A 396 12.00 -10.56 -29.02
C GLN A 396 11.15 -11.76 -28.58
N THR A 397 10.14 -12.10 -29.38
CA THR A 397 9.09 -13.07 -29.01
C THR A 397 9.60 -14.50 -28.80
N SER A 398 10.75 -14.86 -29.37
CA SER A 398 11.37 -16.18 -29.17
C SER A 398 11.77 -16.46 -27.71
N LEU A 399 12.02 -15.41 -26.92
CA LEU A 399 12.43 -15.51 -25.52
C LEU A 399 11.26 -15.75 -24.55
N ILE A 400 10.02 -15.49 -24.98
CA ILE A 400 8.82 -15.56 -24.11
C ILE A 400 8.60 -16.97 -23.53
N SER A 401 8.85 -18.01 -24.33
CA SER A 401 8.69 -19.41 -23.91
C SER A 401 9.60 -19.81 -22.75
N GLN A 402 10.80 -19.23 -22.67
CA GLN A 402 11.74 -19.50 -21.59
C GLN A 402 11.26 -18.88 -20.26
N VAL A 403 10.70 -17.67 -20.31
CA VAL A 403 10.11 -17.03 -19.13
C VAL A 403 8.87 -17.80 -18.67
N THR A 404 7.92 -18.03 -19.57
CA THR A 404 6.66 -18.74 -19.23
C THR A 404 6.91 -20.14 -18.69
N GLY A 405 7.80 -20.92 -19.31
CA GLY A 405 8.18 -22.24 -18.78
C GLY A 405 8.85 -22.18 -17.39
N TYR A 406 9.64 -21.15 -17.11
CA TYR A 406 10.20 -20.93 -15.77
C TYR A 406 9.10 -20.60 -14.75
N LEU A 407 8.18 -19.70 -15.09
CA LEU A 407 7.06 -19.33 -14.23
C LEU A 407 6.15 -20.54 -13.96
N GLU A 408 5.73 -21.27 -14.99
CA GLU A 408 4.89 -22.47 -14.87
C GLU A 408 5.52 -23.52 -13.93
N ALA A 409 6.82 -23.78 -14.09
CA ALA A 409 7.56 -24.70 -13.22
C ALA A 409 7.62 -24.22 -11.77
N SER A 410 7.66 -22.91 -11.54
CA SER A 410 7.60 -22.32 -10.19
C SER A 410 6.19 -22.40 -9.59
N TYR A 411 5.14 -22.09 -10.37
CA TYR A 411 3.74 -22.17 -9.94
C TYR A 411 3.29 -23.60 -9.64
N ALA A 412 3.90 -24.61 -10.27
CA ALA A 412 3.59 -26.02 -9.99
C ALA A 412 3.66 -26.34 -8.49
N TYR A 413 4.62 -25.75 -7.76
CA TYR A 413 4.74 -25.93 -6.31
C TYR A 413 3.52 -25.45 -5.52
N TRP A 414 2.75 -24.47 -6.02
CA TRP A 414 1.53 -24.00 -5.36
C TRP A 414 0.35 -24.97 -5.54
N PHE A 415 0.40 -25.81 -6.57
CA PHE A 415 -0.67 -26.77 -6.89
C PHE A 415 -0.39 -28.17 -6.32
N GLU A 416 0.83 -28.43 -5.87
CA GLU A 416 1.26 -29.72 -5.32
C GLU A 416 1.16 -29.76 -3.80
N SER A 417 0.32 -30.63 -3.25
CA SER A 417 0.14 -30.76 -1.79
C SER A 417 1.39 -31.20 -1.02
N SER A 418 2.47 -31.57 -1.71
CA SER A 418 3.76 -31.97 -1.12
C SER A 418 4.74 -30.82 -0.89
N SER A 419 4.47 -29.60 -1.38
CA SER A 419 5.36 -28.46 -1.16
C SER A 419 5.33 -27.98 0.29
N SER A 420 6.38 -27.26 0.70
CA SER A 420 6.51 -26.75 2.08
C SER A 420 5.67 -25.50 2.35
N THR A 421 5.51 -24.65 1.36
CA THR A 421 4.80 -23.36 1.44
C THR A 421 3.61 -23.44 0.51
N LEU A 422 2.39 -23.43 1.05
CA LEU A 422 1.18 -23.80 0.33
C LEU A 422 -0.03 -22.98 0.77
N PRO A 423 -0.90 -22.55 -0.19
CA PRO A 423 -2.16 -21.91 0.15
C PRO A 423 -3.15 -22.87 0.82
N ALA A 424 -3.86 -22.38 1.82
CA ALA A 424 -4.97 -23.05 2.48
C ALA A 424 -6.18 -22.11 2.59
N TYR A 425 -7.38 -22.69 2.66
CA TYR A 425 -8.59 -21.93 2.95
C TYR A 425 -8.80 -21.85 4.46
N GLU A 426 -8.74 -20.64 5.02
CA GLU A 426 -9.01 -20.41 6.44
C GLU A 426 -10.52 -20.40 6.70
N THR A 427 -10.98 -21.26 7.61
CA THR A 427 -12.41 -21.55 7.77
C THR A 427 -13.15 -20.68 8.79
N SER A 428 -12.44 -19.96 9.65
CA SER A 428 -13.04 -19.23 10.78
C SER A 428 -13.49 -17.82 10.38
N TRP A 429 -12.68 -17.14 9.57
CA TRP A 429 -12.90 -15.83 8.99
C TRP A 429 -13.28 -15.91 7.51
N GLY A 430 -12.78 -16.92 6.79
CA GLY A 430 -13.07 -17.17 5.38
C GLY A 430 -12.16 -16.39 4.44
N GLY A 431 -11.11 -17.04 3.93
CA GLY A 431 -10.15 -16.46 2.97
C GLY A 431 -8.98 -17.39 2.62
N ILE A 432 -8.12 -16.98 1.70
CA ILE A 432 -6.89 -17.73 1.38
C ILE A 432 -5.72 -17.23 2.22
N ILE A 433 -4.99 -18.16 2.81
CA ILE A 433 -3.80 -17.89 3.63
C ILE A 433 -2.66 -18.85 3.27
N ASP A 434 -1.42 -18.52 3.64
CA ASP A 434 -0.36 -19.52 3.76
C ASP A 434 -0.69 -20.45 4.93
N LYS A 435 -0.70 -21.75 4.65
CA LYS A 435 -0.97 -22.79 5.64
C LYS A 435 -0.04 -22.72 6.85
N GLY A 436 1.24 -22.41 6.65
CA GLY A 436 2.23 -22.33 7.73
C GLY A 436 1.92 -21.21 8.72
N SER A 437 1.34 -20.13 8.21
CA SER A 437 1.01 -18.93 8.99
C SER A 437 -0.25 -19.05 9.86
N ALA A 438 -1.13 -20.04 9.62
CA ALA A 438 -2.38 -20.23 10.36
C ALA A 438 -2.19 -20.37 11.89
N THR A 439 -1.06 -20.95 12.32
CA THR A 439 -0.71 -21.14 13.74
C THR A 439 0.65 -20.55 14.11
N ASN A 440 1.24 -19.77 13.20
CA ASN A 440 2.50 -19.08 13.44
C ASN A 440 2.49 -17.76 12.70
N VAL A 441 2.11 -16.75 13.45
CA VAL A 441 1.95 -15.40 12.99
C VAL A 441 3.28 -14.76 12.49
N ASN A 442 4.44 -15.39 12.75
CA ASN A 442 5.74 -14.97 12.18
C ASN A 442 6.04 -15.51 10.78
N VAL A 443 5.23 -16.43 10.26
CA VAL A 443 5.34 -16.93 8.88
C VAL A 443 4.52 -16.00 7.98
N ASP A 444 5.08 -15.68 6.81
CA ASP A 444 4.47 -14.81 5.80
C ASP A 444 3.84 -13.56 6.41
N PHE A 445 4.58 -12.95 7.34
CA PHE A 445 4.28 -11.66 7.96
C PHE A 445 2.95 -11.54 8.70
N GLY A 446 2.33 -12.67 9.06
CA GLY A 446 1.03 -12.68 9.74
C GLY A 446 -0.14 -12.92 8.79
N ASN A 447 0.12 -13.36 7.56
CA ASN A 447 -0.88 -13.75 6.56
C ASN A 447 -2.02 -14.60 7.16
N GLY A 448 -1.74 -15.61 7.98
CA GLY A 448 -2.76 -16.49 8.56
C GLY A 448 -3.73 -15.82 9.53
N ALA A 449 -3.38 -14.64 10.02
CA ALA A 449 -4.23 -13.79 10.84
C ALA A 449 -4.69 -12.54 10.07
N TYR A 450 -4.66 -12.61 8.74
CA TYR A 450 -5.01 -11.56 7.81
C TYR A 450 -4.21 -10.27 7.94
N ASN A 451 -3.02 -10.35 8.55
CA ASN A 451 -2.42 -9.18 9.16
C ASN A 451 -0.97 -8.95 8.75
N LEU A 452 -0.53 -7.78 9.20
CA LEU A 452 0.81 -7.40 9.56
C LEU A 452 1.12 -7.78 11.02
N ILE A 453 2.35 -8.19 11.33
CA ILE A 453 2.84 -8.18 12.72
C ILE A 453 4.00 -7.23 12.87
N ARG A 454 3.86 -6.31 13.83
CA ARG A 454 4.96 -5.52 14.39
C ARG A 454 5.99 -6.46 14.98
N ARG A 455 7.10 -6.71 14.29
CA ARG A 455 8.33 -7.17 14.94
C ARG A 455 9.12 -5.97 15.43
N THR A 456 9.47 -5.96 16.71
CA THR A 456 10.60 -5.16 17.20
C THR A 456 11.87 -5.79 16.62
N ILE A 457 12.34 -5.30 15.47
CA ILE A 457 13.63 -5.72 14.91
C ILE A 457 14.72 -4.76 15.39
N ILE A 458 15.83 -5.35 15.84
CA ILE A 458 17.04 -4.65 16.29
C ILE A 458 17.72 -4.00 15.08
N SER A 459 18.04 -2.72 15.24
CA SER A 459 18.42 -1.67 14.28
C SER A 459 19.70 -1.89 13.44
N THR A 460 19.86 -2.99 12.69
CA THR A 460 21.18 -3.27 12.06
C THR A 460 21.25 -3.87 10.65
N VAL A 461 20.15 -4.10 9.92
CA VAL A 461 20.28 -4.59 8.52
C VAL A 461 19.83 -3.51 7.53
N ARG A 462 20.38 -3.55 6.30
CA ARG A 462 20.37 -2.46 5.31
C ARG A 462 19.94 -2.88 3.88
N SER A 463 19.62 -4.16 3.65
CA SER A 463 19.25 -4.73 2.33
C SER A 463 17.84 -5.36 2.33
N LEU A 464 17.12 -5.25 1.21
CA LEU A 464 15.84 -5.90 0.90
C LEU A 464 15.91 -7.43 0.87
N SER A 465 17.09 -7.99 0.56
CA SER A 465 17.26 -9.44 0.33
C SER A 465 17.52 -10.27 1.60
N GLU A 466 17.93 -9.62 2.69
CA GLU A 466 18.27 -10.27 3.97
C GLU A 466 17.21 -10.09 5.06
N PHE A 467 16.14 -9.33 4.79
CA PHE A 467 15.19 -8.93 5.82
C PHE A 467 13.83 -9.61 5.75
N GLN A 468 13.12 -9.55 6.87
CA GLN A 468 11.74 -10.00 7.02
C GLN A 468 10.86 -8.74 7.00
N HIS A 469 10.37 -8.32 5.82
CA HIS A 469 9.49 -7.16 5.69
C HIS A 469 8.04 -7.49 6.01
N SER A 470 7.51 -6.83 7.03
CA SER A 470 6.10 -6.82 7.39
C SER A 470 5.21 -6.40 6.18
N LEU A 471 4.71 -7.35 5.35
CA LEU A 471 3.96 -7.05 4.10
C LEU A 471 2.88 -8.13 3.78
N LEU A 472 1.85 -7.77 3.00
CA LEU A 472 0.41 -8.02 3.26
C LEU A 472 -0.27 -9.06 2.37
N ILE A 473 -1.40 -9.69 2.78
CA ILE A 473 -2.15 -10.64 1.92
C ILE A 473 -2.48 -10.07 0.53
N PHE A 474 -3.01 -8.85 0.42
CA PHE A 474 -3.32 -8.30 -0.91
C PHE A 474 -2.08 -8.04 -1.77
N ILE A 475 -0.92 -7.86 -1.14
CA ILE A 475 0.36 -7.71 -1.84
C ILE A 475 0.79 -9.07 -2.39
N LEU A 476 0.64 -10.12 -1.57
CA LEU A 476 0.86 -11.52 -1.94
C LEU A 476 -0.04 -11.94 -3.11
N ASP A 477 -1.33 -11.69 -2.97
CA ASP A 477 -2.34 -11.99 -3.99
C ASP A 477 -2.09 -11.17 -5.26
N GLY A 478 -1.68 -9.91 -5.12
CA GLY A 478 -1.31 -9.03 -6.22
C GLY A 478 -0.19 -9.57 -7.10
N TYR A 479 0.91 -9.98 -6.48
CA TYR A 479 2.05 -10.57 -7.19
C TYR A 479 1.71 -11.93 -7.79
N PHE A 480 0.99 -12.79 -7.06
CA PHE A 480 0.51 -14.08 -7.56
C PHE A 480 -0.42 -13.90 -8.77
N LEU A 481 -1.40 -12.98 -8.70
CA LEU A 481 -2.30 -12.70 -9.82
C LEU A 481 -1.55 -12.10 -11.02
N THR A 482 -0.53 -11.27 -10.78
CA THR A 482 0.31 -10.70 -11.83
C THR A 482 1.08 -11.80 -12.58
N GLY A 483 1.78 -12.68 -11.86
CA GLY A 483 2.52 -13.79 -12.49
C GLY A 483 1.58 -14.75 -13.24
N ALA A 484 0.46 -15.15 -12.62
CA ALA A 484 -0.54 -16.00 -13.25
C ALA A 484 -1.14 -15.36 -14.52
N ALA A 485 -1.43 -14.07 -14.49
CA ALA A 485 -1.95 -13.34 -15.65
C ALA A 485 -0.95 -13.29 -16.81
N ILE A 486 0.35 -13.16 -16.52
CA ILE A 486 1.41 -13.18 -17.52
C ILE A 486 1.54 -14.57 -18.15
N ILE A 487 1.52 -15.65 -17.36
CA ILE A 487 1.48 -17.02 -17.90
C ILE A 487 0.27 -17.17 -18.81
N ALA A 488 -0.93 -16.85 -18.30
CA ALA A 488 -2.19 -17.01 -19.01
C ALA A 488 -2.30 -16.19 -20.31
N LYS A 489 -1.55 -15.08 -20.43
CA LYS A 489 -1.49 -14.28 -21.67
C LYS A 489 -0.82 -15.06 -22.81
N TYR A 490 0.12 -15.94 -22.49
CA TYR A 490 0.93 -16.67 -23.46
C TYR A 490 0.62 -18.17 -23.51
N ASP A 491 0.08 -18.76 -22.44
CA ASP A 491 -0.39 -20.14 -22.37
C ASP A 491 -1.87 -20.21 -21.95
N THR A 492 -2.74 -20.40 -22.95
CA THR A 492 -4.17 -20.60 -22.73
C THR A 492 -4.51 -21.98 -22.13
N ALA A 493 -3.71 -23.00 -22.38
CA ALA A 493 -3.94 -24.33 -21.82
C ALA A 493 -3.67 -24.33 -20.31
N TRP A 494 -2.57 -23.72 -19.87
CA TRP A 494 -2.27 -23.51 -18.45
C TRP A 494 -3.38 -22.69 -17.78
N LYS A 495 -3.81 -21.58 -18.39
CA LYS A 495 -4.92 -20.76 -17.89
C LYS A 495 -6.17 -21.60 -17.65
N ASN A 496 -6.58 -22.40 -18.62
CA ASN A 496 -7.80 -23.19 -18.52
C ASN A 496 -7.68 -24.31 -17.47
N ALA A 497 -6.48 -24.84 -17.23
CA ALA A 497 -6.23 -25.86 -16.22
C ALA A 497 -6.25 -25.30 -14.78
N HIS A 498 -5.84 -24.03 -14.60
CA HIS A 498 -5.66 -23.42 -13.28
C HIS A 498 -6.61 -22.26 -12.97
N LEU A 499 -7.59 -21.99 -13.84
CA LEU A 499 -8.52 -20.85 -13.74
C LEU A 499 -9.20 -20.76 -12.37
N ASP A 500 -9.81 -21.86 -11.93
CA ASP A 500 -10.57 -21.89 -10.67
C ASP A 500 -9.65 -21.67 -9.46
N TYR A 501 -8.45 -22.27 -9.49
CA TYR A 501 -7.46 -22.11 -8.44
C TYR A 501 -6.98 -20.67 -8.30
N VAL A 502 -6.66 -20.01 -9.42
CA VAL A 502 -6.21 -18.61 -9.42
C VAL A 502 -7.36 -17.67 -9.02
N ASN A 503 -8.60 -18.02 -9.37
CA ASN A 503 -9.77 -17.25 -8.96
C ASN A 503 -10.00 -17.23 -7.44
N TYR A 504 -9.44 -18.16 -6.66
CA TYR A 504 -9.51 -18.06 -5.19
C TYR A 504 -8.84 -16.78 -4.67
N PHE A 505 -7.68 -16.43 -5.23
CA PHE A 505 -6.95 -15.19 -4.88
C PHE A 505 -7.67 -13.95 -5.40
N LEU A 506 -8.23 -14.02 -6.61
CA LEU A 506 -9.05 -12.91 -7.14
C LEU A 506 -10.29 -12.65 -6.26
N ARG A 507 -10.91 -13.71 -5.73
CA ARG A 507 -12.05 -13.60 -4.81
C ARG A 507 -11.63 -13.02 -3.46
N ASP A 508 -10.46 -13.37 -2.94
CA ASP A 508 -10.01 -12.83 -1.66
C ASP A 508 -9.77 -11.31 -1.71
N ILE A 509 -9.05 -10.83 -2.73
CA ILE A 509 -8.69 -9.41 -2.86
C ILE A 509 -9.79 -8.53 -3.50
N ALA A 510 -10.56 -9.06 -4.46
CA ALA A 510 -11.39 -8.26 -5.36
C ALA A 510 -12.83 -8.79 -5.53
N ASN A 511 -13.35 -9.60 -4.60
CA ASN A 511 -14.75 -10.02 -4.64
C ASN A 511 -15.69 -8.80 -4.61
N PRO A 512 -16.58 -8.62 -5.62
CA PRO A 512 -17.50 -7.50 -5.66
C PRO A 512 -18.84 -7.77 -4.95
N SER A 513 -19.09 -9.00 -4.46
CA SER A 513 -20.43 -9.44 -4.09
C SER A 513 -20.50 -10.24 -2.80
N ARG A 514 -21.44 -9.86 -1.93
CA ARG A 514 -21.80 -10.63 -0.72
C ARG A 514 -22.47 -11.97 -1.01
N SER A 515 -22.77 -12.24 -2.28
CA SER A 515 -23.31 -13.54 -2.70
C SER A 515 -22.23 -14.62 -2.79
N ASP A 516 -20.94 -14.27 -2.68
CA ASP A 516 -19.86 -15.23 -2.48
C ASP A 516 -19.92 -15.75 -1.04
N PRO A 517 -20.18 -17.06 -0.80
CA PRO A 517 -20.32 -17.59 0.55
C PRO A 517 -18.97 -17.91 1.23
N TYR A 518 -17.84 -17.60 0.59
CA TYR A 518 -16.51 -17.97 1.09
C TYR A 518 -15.57 -16.77 1.31
N PHE A 519 -15.85 -15.61 0.71
CA PHE A 519 -15.00 -14.42 0.77
C PHE A 519 -15.79 -13.14 1.05
N PRO A 520 -15.28 -12.20 1.87
CA PRO A 520 -15.91 -10.89 2.06
C PRO A 520 -15.79 -10.03 0.79
N VAL A 521 -16.55 -8.93 0.71
CA VAL A 521 -16.44 -7.98 -0.40
C VAL A 521 -15.16 -7.17 -0.23
N THR A 522 -14.26 -7.21 -1.23
CA THR A 522 -12.98 -6.47 -1.28
C THR A 522 -12.31 -6.35 0.09
N ARG A 523 -11.79 -7.47 0.62
CA ARG A 523 -11.36 -7.63 2.02
C ARG A 523 -10.66 -6.42 2.62
N HIS A 524 -9.68 -5.87 1.91
CA HIS A 524 -8.79 -4.80 2.42
C HIS A 524 -9.30 -3.39 2.16
N ARG A 525 -10.33 -3.23 1.33
CA ARG A 525 -10.76 -1.92 0.82
C ARG A 525 -11.70 -1.23 1.79
N ASP A 526 -11.26 -0.13 2.38
CA ASP A 526 -12.13 0.81 3.07
C ASP A 526 -12.56 1.93 2.09
N TRP A 527 -13.76 1.79 1.54
CA TRP A 527 -14.31 2.73 0.56
C TRP A 527 -14.44 4.16 1.09
N PHE A 528 -14.69 4.36 2.39
CA PHE A 528 -14.84 5.67 3.01
C PHE A 528 -13.49 6.27 3.43
N ALA A 529 -12.50 5.46 3.83
CA ALA A 529 -11.14 5.93 4.03
C ALA A 529 -10.43 6.29 2.72
N GLY A 530 -10.86 5.67 1.61
CA GLY A 530 -10.36 5.98 0.28
C GLY A 530 -9.09 5.22 -0.08
N HIS A 531 -8.55 4.39 0.82
CA HIS A 531 -7.39 3.52 0.63
C HIS A 531 -7.62 2.19 1.34
N SER A 532 -6.73 1.22 1.11
CA SER A 532 -6.79 -0.09 1.74
C SER A 532 -6.16 -0.07 3.13
N TRP A 533 -6.64 -0.94 4.03
CA TRP A 533 -5.97 -1.25 5.29
C TRP A 533 -5.15 -2.54 5.14
N ALA A 534 -3.96 -2.49 5.70
CA ALA A 534 -2.98 -3.57 5.74
C ALA A 534 -3.21 -4.52 6.92
N SER A 535 -3.61 -3.93 8.03
CA SER A 535 -3.81 -4.64 9.27
C SER A 535 -5.13 -5.43 9.25
N GLY A 536 -5.06 -6.74 9.48
CA GLY A 536 -6.16 -7.65 9.82
C GLY A 536 -6.27 -7.93 11.33
N VAL A 537 -6.30 -9.22 11.73
CA VAL A 537 -6.72 -9.65 13.08
C VAL A 537 -5.60 -10.07 14.06
N ALA A 538 -4.37 -10.35 13.61
CA ALA A 538 -3.22 -10.77 14.44
C ALA A 538 -2.91 -9.95 15.70
N ASN A 539 -3.26 -8.66 15.77
CA ASN A 539 -2.97 -7.80 16.92
C ASN A 539 -4.19 -7.62 17.85
N GLY A 540 -5.05 -8.64 17.96
CA GLY A 540 -6.38 -8.52 18.58
C GLY A 540 -7.28 -7.50 17.88
N ALA A 541 -6.89 -7.15 16.64
CA ALA A 541 -7.39 -6.12 15.73
C ALA A 541 -7.61 -4.70 16.27
N GLY A 542 -6.79 -4.26 17.23
CA GLY A 542 -6.53 -2.83 17.43
C GLY A 542 -5.69 -2.22 16.30
N SER A 543 -5.65 -0.88 16.26
CA SER A 543 -5.04 0.05 15.26
C SER A 543 -5.04 -0.40 13.80
N ARG A 544 -5.44 0.50 12.92
CA ARG A 544 -5.41 0.24 11.47
C ARG A 544 -4.19 0.91 10.87
N ASP A 545 -3.46 0.20 10.02
CA ASP A 545 -2.28 0.76 9.34
C ASP A 545 -2.27 0.43 7.84
N GLN A 546 -1.48 1.23 7.10
CA GLN A 546 -1.06 0.98 5.74
C GLN A 546 0.30 1.64 5.54
N GLU A 547 1.25 0.87 5.01
CA GLU A 547 2.61 1.32 4.74
C GLU A 547 2.85 1.46 3.23
N SER A 548 2.93 0.34 2.51
CA SER A 548 3.23 0.33 1.07
C SER A 548 1.99 0.59 0.22
N SER A 549 1.78 1.86 -0.12
CA SER A 549 0.71 2.24 -1.04
C SER A 549 0.99 1.83 -2.50
N GLY A 550 2.26 1.70 -2.89
CA GLY A 550 2.67 1.21 -4.21
C GLY A 550 2.31 -0.27 -4.42
N GLU A 551 2.47 -1.10 -3.39
CA GLU A 551 2.07 -2.50 -3.45
C GLU A 551 0.55 -2.69 -3.38
N ALA A 552 -0.20 -1.80 -2.73
CA ALA A 552 -1.67 -1.79 -2.81
C ALA A 552 -2.18 -1.50 -4.22
N VAL A 553 -1.54 -0.54 -4.90
CA VAL A 553 -1.79 -0.27 -6.33
C VAL A 553 -1.46 -1.52 -7.17
N ASN A 554 -0.35 -2.21 -6.88
CA ASN A 554 0.00 -3.45 -7.56
C ASN A 554 -0.99 -4.60 -7.29
N GLY A 555 -1.54 -4.70 -6.09
CA GLY A 555 -2.60 -5.65 -5.72
C GLY A 555 -3.78 -5.61 -6.69
N TYR A 556 -4.36 -4.42 -6.85
CA TYR A 556 -5.47 -4.21 -7.77
C TYR A 556 -5.06 -4.27 -9.25
N TYR A 557 -3.81 -3.94 -9.57
CA TYR A 557 -3.26 -4.12 -10.91
C TYR A 557 -3.18 -5.60 -11.30
N GLY A 558 -2.69 -6.47 -10.42
CA GLY A 558 -2.68 -7.93 -10.63
C GLY A 558 -4.09 -8.49 -10.85
N ALA A 559 -5.04 -8.08 -10.01
CA ALA A 559 -6.46 -8.42 -10.19
C ALA A 559 -7.01 -7.95 -11.55
N MET A 560 -6.67 -6.73 -11.97
CA MET A 560 -7.05 -6.17 -13.28
C MET A 560 -6.45 -6.99 -14.42
N LEU A 561 -5.17 -7.37 -14.36
CA LEU A 561 -4.51 -8.16 -15.41
C LEU A 561 -5.14 -9.55 -15.53
N TRP A 562 -5.43 -10.21 -14.41
CA TRP A 562 -6.08 -11.52 -14.40
C TRP A 562 -7.51 -11.45 -14.96
N ALA A 563 -8.30 -10.46 -14.54
CA ALA A 563 -9.64 -10.24 -15.07
C ALA A 563 -9.63 -9.93 -16.58
N ASN A 564 -8.62 -9.20 -17.05
CA ASN A 564 -8.43 -8.90 -18.47
C ASN A 564 -8.13 -10.17 -19.29
N VAL A 565 -7.20 -11.02 -18.86
CA VAL A 565 -6.78 -12.22 -19.61
C VAL A 565 -7.81 -13.37 -19.56
N THR A 566 -8.64 -13.39 -18.52
CA THR A 566 -9.78 -14.32 -18.40
C THR A 566 -11.03 -13.83 -19.13
N GLY A 567 -11.06 -12.56 -19.57
CA GLY A 567 -12.17 -11.98 -20.32
C GLY A 567 -13.37 -11.56 -19.46
N ASN A 568 -13.18 -11.40 -18.14
CA ASN A 568 -14.24 -10.94 -17.25
C ASN A 568 -14.32 -9.41 -17.22
N GLY A 569 -15.05 -8.83 -18.18
CA GLY A 569 -15.13 -7.37 -18.35
C GLY A 569 -15.71 -6.60 -17.15
N ASN A 570 -16.62 -7.22 -16.38
CA ASN A 570 -17.18 -6.60 -15.17
C ASN A 570 -16.11 -6.47 -14.08
N ILE A 571 -15.40 -7.58 -13.80
CA ILE A 571 -14.34 -7.59 -12.79
C ILE A 571 -13.14 -6.76 -13.26
N TYR A 572 -12.84 -6.72 -14.55
CA TYR A 572 -11.81 -5.84 -15.11
C TYR A 572 -12.10 -4.37 -14.80
N ASN A 573 -13.33 -3.89 -15.07
CA ASN A 573 -13.72 -2.52 -14.74
C ASN A 573 -13.78 -2.27 -13.23
N TYR A 574 -14.21 -3.25 -12.44
CA TYR A 574 -14.18 -3.17 -10.98
C TYR A 574 -12.74 -3.01 -10.44
N ALA A 575 -11.81 -3.82 -10.92
CA ALA A 575 -10.40 -3.73 -10.56
C ALA A 575 -9.77 -2.40 -10.98
N ARG A 576 -10.18 -1.84 -12.13
CA ARG A 576 -9.79 -0.48 -12.54
C ARG A 576 -10.30 0.60 -11.58
N LEU A 577 -11.53 0.45 -11.06
CA LEU A 577 -12.07 1.37 -10.06
C LEU A 577 -11.28 1.26 -8.75
N LEU A 578 -11.03 0.03 -8.26
CA LEU A 578 -10.21 -0.20 -7.06
C LEU A 578 -8.84 0.48 -7.20
N LEU A 579 -8.16 0.20 -8.31
CA LEU A 579 -6.89 0.81 -8.67
C LEU A 579 -6.94 2.35 -8.71
N ALA A 580 -7.92 2.94 -9.40
CA ALA A 580 -8.07 4.39 -9.51
C ALA A 580 -8.31 5.06 -8.14
N THR A 581 -9.08 4.38 -7.29
CA THR A 581 -9.40 4.90 -5.95
C THR A 581 -8.21 4.78 -4.99
N GLU A 582 -7.44 3.69 -5.07
CA GLU A 582 -6.21 3.50 -4.29
C GLU A 582 -5.15 4.53 -4.68
N GLN A 583 -4.91 4.72 -5.99
CA GLN A 583 -3.99 5.75 -6.50
C GLN A 583 -4.37 7.16 -6.03
N HIS A 584 -5.66 7.49 -6.08
CA HIS A 584 -6.16 8.77 -5.58
C HIS A 584 -5.96 8.90 -4.06
N GLY A 585 -6.22 7.85 -3.28
CA GLY A 585 -5.93 7.83 -1.85
C GLY A 585 -4.45 8.08 -1.54
N SER A 586 -3.55 7.36 -2.23
CA SER A 586 -2.09 7.51 -2.10
C SER A 586 -1.63 8.95 -2.40
N GLN A 587 -2.10 9.52 -3.51
CA GLN A 587 -1.75 10.89 -3.91
C GLN A 587 -2.19 11.95 -2.90
N ILE A 588 -3.28 11.70 -2.16
CA ILE A 588 -3.76 12.64 -1.14
C ILE A 588 -2.99 12.44 0.16
N TYR A 589 -2.81 11.20 0.64
CA TYR A 589 -2.36 10.94 2.00
C TYR A 589 -0.87 10.62 2.14
N TRP A 590 -0.21 10.18 1.07
CA TRP A 590 1.23 9.87 1.05
C TRP A 590 2.07 10.93 0.35
N HIS A 591 1.56 11.56 -0.71
CA HIS A 591 2.34 12.50 -1.51
C HIS A 591 2.23 13.93 -0.98
N MET A 592 3.32 14.46 -0.42
CA MET A 592 3.33 15.79 0.19
C MET A 592 3.96 16.82 -0.74
N TYR A 593 3.36 18.01 -0.76
CA TYR A 593 3.83 19.14 -1.55
C TYR A 593 4.13 20.32 -0.61
N PRO A 594 5.42 20.61 -0.35
CA PRO A 594 5.81 21.71 0.55
C PRO A 594 5.17 23.06 0.20
N GLU A 595 4.98 23.30 -1.10
CA GLU A 595 4.42 24.55 -1.65
C GLU A 595 2.90 24.69 -1.51
N GLN A 596 2.17 23.66 -1.09
CA GLN A 596 0.72 23.75 -0.91
C GLN A 596 0.34 24.62 0.30
N SER A 597 -0.79 25.33 0.17
CA SER A 597 -1.29 26.23 1.21
C SER A 597 -1.76 25.46 2.44
N SER A 598 -1.44 25.96 3.64
CA SER A 598 -1.93 25.43 4.92
C SER A 598 -3.43 25.65 5.13
N THR A 599 -4.06 26.53 4.34
CA THR A 599 -5.49 26.83 4.39
C THR A 599 -6.28 26.16 3.28
N ASP A 600 -5.62 25.38 2.42
CA ASP A 600 -6.33 24.58 1.43
C ASP A 600 -7.21 23.56 2.16
N ARG A 601 -8.52 23.61 1.87
CA ARG A 601 -9.48 22.70 2.49
C ARG A 601 -9.24 21.26 2.09
N ASP A 602 -8.57 21.00 0.97
CA ASP A 602 -8.33 19.67 0.42
C ASP A 602 -6.89 19.17 0.68
N GLN A 603 -6.13 19.89 1.52
CA GLN A 603 -4.84 19.46 2.04
C GLN A 603 -5.01 18.68 3.36
N PRO A 604 -4.63 17.39 3.45
CA PRO A 604 -4.73 16.61 4.68
C PRO A 604 -3.82 17.09 5.83
N TYR A 605 -2.68 17.69 5.52
CA TYR A 605 -1.65 18.10 6.48
C TYR A 605 -1.42 19.62 6.40
N PRO A 606 -2.21 20.42 7.16
CA PRO A 606 -2.05 21.87 7.19
C PRO A 606 -0.71 22.33 7.78
N GLU A 607 -0.02 21.47 8.52
CA GLU A 607 1.30 21.71 9.09
C GLU A 607 2.39 21.78 8.01
N ALA A 608 3.11 22.91 7.93
CA ALA A 608 4.18 23.10 6.93
C ALA A 608 5.32 22.09 7.09
N ASP A 609 5.71 21.80 8.35
CA ASP A 609 6.81 20.87 8.63
C ASP A 609 6.46 19.42 8.24
N VAL A 610 5.20 19.02 8.33
CA VAL A 610 4.74 17.71 7.84
C VAL A 610 4.84 17.65 6.33
N ARG A 611 4.41 18.71 5.62
CA ARG A 611 4.54 18.75 4.15
C ARG A 611 5.99 18.78 3.68
N ALA A 612 6.90 19.32 4.50
CA ALA A 612 8.34 19.31 4.23
C ALA A 612 8.98 17.92 4.30
N LEU A 613 8.26 16.90 4.81
CA LEU A 613 8.69 15.50 4.73
C LEU A 613 8.58 14.92 3.31
N VAL A 614 7.84 15.57 2.41
CA VAL A 614 7.65 15.21 0.98
C VAL A 614 6.91 13.88 0.74
N THR A 615 7.07 12.89 1.61
CA THR A 615 6.35 11.62 1.54
C THR A 615 6.08 11.08 2.93
N ILE A 616 4.96 10.40 3.09
CA ILE A 616 4.63 9.62 4.29
C ILE A 616 5.08 8.17 4.07
N GLY A 617 5.55 7.51 5.12
CA GLY A 617 5.86 6.08 5.12
C GLY A 617 4.67 5.26 5.60
N ASN A 618 4.12 5.62 6.76
CA ASN A 618 2.99 4.93 7.39
C ASN A 618 1.80 5.86 7.60
N VAL A 619 0.61 5.36 7.27
CA VAL A 619 -0.68 5.95 7.65
C VAL A 619 -1.41 4.96 8.57
N GLU A 620 -1.46 5.29 9.84
CA GLU A 620 -2.29 4.63 10.85
C GLU A 620 -3.56 5.44 11.15
N ASP A 621 -4.50 4.85 11.87
CA ASP A 621 -5.69 5.53 12.37
C ASP A 621 -5.36 6.72 13.29
N TRP A 622 -4.40 6.55 14.21
CA TRP A 622 -4.00 7.56 15.21
C TRP A 622 -2.66 8.25 14.92
N GLN A 623 -1.87 7.80 13.93
CA GLN A 623 -0.56 8.36 13.59
C GLN A 623 -0.32 8.33 12.07
N SER A 624 0.34 9.34 11.50
CA SER A 624 0.84 9.27 10.12
C SER A 624 2.18 9.99 10.00
N GLY A 625 3.16 9.42 9.32
CA GLY A 625 4.49 10.04 9.25
C GLY A 625 5.51 9.38 8.33
N ALA A 626 6.63 10.06 8.16
CA ALA A 626 7.79 9.62 7.39
C ALA A 626 8.67 8.69 8.24
N TRP A 627 8.20 7.47 8.44
CA TRP A 627 8.91 6.38 9.10
C TRP A 627 8.38 5.03 8.60
N LEU A 628 9.19 3.99 8.75
CA LEU A 628 8.91 2.60 8.38
C LEU A 628 9.02 1.71 9.61
N PHE A 629 8.41 0.53 9.58
CA PHE A 629 8.50 -0.40 10.71
C PHE A 629 9.94 -0.84 11.06
N TRP A 630 10.89 -0.63 10.16
CA TRP A 630 12.31 -0.96 10.32
C TRP A 630 13.27 0.24 10.32
N GLY A 631 12.82 1.44 9.96
CA GLY A 631 13.76 2.54 9.68
C GLY A 631 13.12 3.88 9.37
N ALA A 632 13.97 4.86 9.06
CA ALA A 632 13.54 6.20 8.68
C ALA A 632 14.45 6.82 7.59
N GLU A 633 15.09 5.98 6.79
CA GLU A 633 15.86 6.42 5.62
C GLU A 633 14.89 6.96 4.57
N LYS A 634 15.15 8.18 4.08
CA LYS A 634 14.26 8.89 3.15
C LYS A 634 14.10 8.15 1.84
N VAL A 635 15.18 7.53 1.34
CA VAL A 635 15.17 6.71 0.13
C VAL A 635 14.20 5.54 0.30
N GLU A 636 14.26 4.82 1.42
CA GLU A 636 13.35 3.69 1.69
C GLU A 636 11.91 4.18 1.88
N ILE A 637 11.70 5.25 2.66
CA ILE A 637 10.37 5.84 2.91
C ILE A 637 9.69 6.23 1.59
N ALA A 638 10.44 6.76 0.64
CA ALA A 638 9.92 7.09 -0.68
C ALA A 638 9.75 5.86 -1.59
N ALA A 639 10.74 4.98 -1.63
CA ALA A 639 10.75 3.83 -2.53
C ALA A 639 9.62 2.85 -2.21
N ILE A 640 9.27 2.65 -0.94
CA ILE A 640 8.17 1.76 -0.53
C ILE A 640 6.79 2.22 -1.07
N GLN A 641 6.63 3.52 -1.38
CA GLN A 641 5.41 4.08 -1.98
C GLN A 641 5.39 3.98 -3.50
N MET A 642 6.52 3.63 -4.10
CA MET A 642 6.71 3.55 -5.54
C MET A 642 6.76 2.10 -6.02
N LEU A 643 7.47 1.23 -5.29
CA LEU A 643 7.59 -0.17 -5.67
C LEU A 643 6.25 -0.92 -5.58
N PRO A 644 6.06 -1.98 -6.39
CA PRO A 644 6.91 -2.38 -7.51
C PRO A 644 6.77 -1.43 -8.69
N VAL A 645 7.84 -1.31 -9.49
CA VAL A 645 7.84 -0.46 -10.69
C VAL A 645 7.12 -1.19 -11.83
N THR A 646 5.84 -0.86 -12.02
CA THR A 646 5.01 -1.39 -13.12
C THR A 646 4.51 -0.27 -14.02
N PRO A 647 4.03 -0.56 -15.25
CA PRO A 647 3.52 0.46 -16.15
C PRO A 647 2.40 1.34 -15.56
N VAL A 648 1.59 0.80 -14.65
CA VAL A 648 0.44 1.53 -14.09
C VAL A 648 0.83 2.61 -13.07
N ASN A 649 2.04 2.51 -12.51
CA ASN A 649 2.58 3.52 -11.60
C ASN A 649 2.77 4.89 -12.28
N GLU A 650 2.73 4.96 -13.61
CA GLU A 650 2.70 6.24 -14.35
C GLU A 650 1.56 7.17 -13.89
N TYR A 651 0.41 6.61 -13.47
CA TYR A 651 -0.69 7.42 -12.93
C TYR A 651 -0.47 7.86 -11.49
N LEU A 652 0.38 7.15 -10.75
CA LEU A 652 0.71 7.45 -9.36
C LEU A 652 1.78 8.55 -9.28
N TYR A 653 2.78 8.49 -10.17
CA TYR A 653 3.94 9.40 -10.18
C TYR A 653 3.63 10.71 -10.87
N ASP A 654 3.17 11.72 -10.14
CA ASP A 654 3.15 13.07 -10.70
C ASP A 654 4.56 13.68 -10.73
N SER A 655 4.80 14.49 -11.76
CA SER A 655 6.13 15.05 -12.03
C SER A 655 6.66 15.97 -10.94
N ALA A 656 5.79 16.66 -10.19
CA ALA A 656 6.22 17.59 -9.16
C ALA A 656 6.65 16.84 -7.90
N TRP A 657 5.86 15.85 -7.48
CA TRP A 657 6.17 15.02 -6.31
C TRP A 657 7.46 14.22 -6.51
N VAL A 658 7.65 13.54 -7.64
CA VAL A 658 8.88 12.74 -7.85
C VAL A 658 10.15 13.60 -7.89
N ASN A 659 10.05 14.85 -8.38
CA ASN A 659 11.15 15.80 -8.32
C ASN A 659 11.43 16.23 -6.87
N ASN A 660 10.38 16.49 -6.08
CA ASN A 660 10.54 16.80 -4.65
C ASN A 660 11.17 15.62 -3.90
N VAL A 661 10.73 14.38 -4.16
CA VAL A 661 11.29 13.16 -3.55
C VAL A 661 12.78 13.03 -3.87
N PHE A 662 13.15 13.16 -5.14
CA PHE A 662 14.55 13.08 -5.57
C PHE A 662 15.42 14.09 -4.83
N ASN A 663 14.97 15.35 -4.73
CA ASN A 663 15.69 16.40 -4.01
C ASN A 663 15.73 16.14 -2.49
N TYR A 664 14.64 15.64 -1.92
CA TYR A 664 14.52 15.32 -0.49
C TYR A 664 15.47 14.21 -0.05
N ALA A 665 15.63 13.19 -0.90
CA ALA A 665 16.46 12.01 -0.68
C ALA A 665 17.90 12.14 -1.24
N GLN A 666 18.25 13.28 -1.86
CA GLN A 666 19.50 13.48 -2.62
C GLN A 666 20.76 13.05 -1.88
N ASN A 667 20.88 13.36 -0.59
CA ASN A 667 22.07 13.02 0.20
C ASN A 667 22.24 11.51 0.34
N GLU A 668 21.16 10.78 0.58
CA GLU A 668 21.13 9.32 0.70
C GLU A 668 21.30 8.64 -0.66
N LEU A 669 20.75 9.22 -1.73
CA LEU A 669 20.96 8.71 -3.10
C LEU A 669 22.43 8.74 -3.53
N THR A 670 23.24 9.64 -2.95
CA THR A 670 24.69 9.72 -3.21
C THR A 670 25.54 8.93 -2.20
N ASP A 671 24.93 8.39 -1.16
CA ASP A 671 25.61 7.61 -0.13
C ASP A 671 25.86 6.18 -0.68
N PRO A 672 27.12 5.71 -0.74
CA PRO A 672 27.43 4.36 -1.20
C PRO A 672 26.99 3.25 -0.23
N THR A 673 26.54 3.59 0.99
CA THR A 673 26.02 2.64 1.99
C THR A 673 24.52 2.38 1.88
N ILE A 674 23.83 3.13 1.02
CA ILE A 674 22.42 2.89 0.66
C ILE A 674 22.41 1.96 -0.55
N ASP A 675 21.65 0.88 -0.47
CA ASP A 675 21.67 -0.16 -1.51
C ASP A 675 21.02 0.32 -2.83
N ASP A 676 21.59 -0.15 -3.93
CA ASP A 676 21.19 0.23 -5.29
C ASP A 676 19.74 -0.20 -5.61
N GLU A 677 19.27 -1.26 -4.96
CA GLU A 677 17.91 -1.78 -5.12
C GLU A 677 16.83 -0.76 -4.70
N TRP A 678 17.10 0.08 -3.71
CA TRP A 678 16.19 1.18 -3.35
C TRP A 678 16.35 2.38 -4.30
N LYS A 679 17.60 2.70 -4.67
CA LYS A 679 17.91 3.80 -5.57
C LYS A 679 17.27 3.61 -6.94
N CYS A 680 17.22 2.37 -7.45
CA CYS A 680 16.64 2.08 -8.75
C CYS A 680 15.16 2.49 -8.84
N VAL A 681 14.39 2.26 -7.78
CA VAL A 681 12.98 2.62 -7.69
C VAL A 681 12.81 4.15 -7.73
N ILE A 682 13.64 4.88 -7.00
CA ILE A 682 13.62 6.35 -7.02
C ILE A 682 14.00 6.89 -8.40
N TYR A 683 14.99 6.31 -9.07
CA TYR A 683 15.39 6.74 -10.42
C TYR A 683 14.30 6.45 -11.45
N ASP A 684 13.64 5.29 -11.34
CA ASP A 684 12.50 4.94 -12.18
C ASP A 684 11.36 5.96 -12.01
N ALA A 685 10.97 6.31 -10.79
CA ALA A 685 9.96 7.36 -10.57
C ALA A 685 10.42 8.74 -11.05
N TYR A 686 11.67 9.12 -10.76
CA TYR A 686 12.26 10.41 -11.16
C TYR A 686 12.30 10.61 -12.68
N SER A 687 12.34 9.51 -13.45
CA SER A 687 12.31 9.57 -14.92
C SER A 687 11.04 10.25 -15.47
N GLN A 688 9.95 10.30 -14.70
CA GLN A 688 8.75 11.05 -15.07
C GLN A 688 9.01 12.58 -15.14
N TYR A 689 9.96 13.09 -14.35
CA TYR A 689 10.40 14.48 -14.41
C TYR A 689 11.56 14.68 -15.39
N ASN A 690 12.58 13.82 -15.34
CA ASN A 690 13.77 13.95 -16.18
C ASN A 690 14.34 12.57 -16.58
N PRO A 691 13.91 11.99 -17.72
CA PRO A 691 14.32 10.65 -18.10
C PRO A 691 15.80 10.54 -18.48
N GLN A 692 16.43 11.59 -19.03
CA GLN A 692 17.87 11.60 -19.37
C GLN A 692 18.74 11.51 -18.11
N ALA A 693 18.40 12.30 -17.09
CA ALA A 693 19.12 12.28 -15.82
C ALA A 693 18.91 10.93 -15.11
N ALA A 694 17.67 10.43 -15.07
CA ALA A 694 17.36 9.12 -14.52
C ALA A 694 18.14 7.99 -15.22
N ALA A 695 18.21 7.98 -16.55
CA ALA A 695 18.99 6.99 -17.30
C ALA A 695 20.49 7.07 -17.00
N THR A 696 21.02 8.28 -16.81
CA THR A 696 22.43 8.48 -16.45
C THR A 696 22.73 7.93 -15.06
N LEU A 697 21.86 8.19 -14.09
CA LEU A 697 21.98 7.68 -12.71
C LEU A 697 21.81 6.16 -12.67
N ALA A 698 20.80 5.63 -13.37
CA ALA A 698 20.54 4.20 -13.47
C ALA A 698 21.71 3.43 -14.10
N GLY A 699 22.52 4.07 -14.94
CA GLY A 699 23.75 3.48 -15.50
C GLY A 699 24.88 3.24 -14.49
N GLY A 700 24.74 3.76 -13.26
CA GLY A 700 25.66 3.54 -12.14
C GLY A 700 25.25 2.40 -11.20
N LEU A 701 24.03 1.86 -11.35
CA LEU A 701 23.51 0.80 -10.50
C LEU A 701 24.20 -0.54 -10.78
N SER A 702 24.36 -1.33 -9.72
CA SER A 702 24.91 -2.68 -9.77
C SER A 702 23.93 -3.76 -9.28
N ASP A 703 22.85 -3.35 -8.63
CA ASP A 703 21.78 -4.21 -8.11
C ASP A 703 20.40 -3.56 -8.33
N TRP A 704 19.37 -4.39 -8.46
CA TRP A 704 17.96 -4.01 -8.64
C TRP A 704 17.04 -4.72 -7.63
N GLY A 705 17.59 -5.50 -6.71
CA GLY A 705 16.84 -6.27 -5.71
C GLY A 705 16.06 -7.43 -6.31
N SER A 706 15.21 -8.06 -5.50
CA SER A 706 14.41 -9.22 -5.91
C SER A 706 13.14 -8.84 -6.67
N GLY A 707 12.59 -7.64 -6.45
CA GLY A 707 11.33 -7.17 -7.02
C GLY A 707 11.44 -6.32 -8.30
N ASN A 708 12.65 -6.10 -8.82
CA ASN A 708 12.88 -5.33 -10.04
C ASN A 708 14.04 -5.94 -10.86
N THR A 709 14.23 -5.48 -12.09
CA THR A 709 15.32 -5.95 -12.96
C THR A 709 15.97 -4.79 -13.70
N TYR A 710 17.21 -4.98 -14.19
CA TYR A 710 17.87 -3.99 -15.05
C TYR A 710 17.00 -3.63 -16.25
N THR A 711 16.45 -4.66 -16.90
CA THR A 711 15.62 -4.47 -18.09
C THR A 711 14.36 -3.68 -17.75
N ASN A 712 13.71 -3.95 -16.62
CA ASN A 712 12.49 -3.21 -16.23
C ASN A 712 12.78 -1.75 -15.87
N THR A 713 13.86 -1.47 -15.12
CA THR A 713 14.32 -0.10 -14.83
C THR A 713 14.57 0.68 -16.13
N LEU A 714 15.42 0.13 -17.01
CA LEU A 714 15.73 0.81 -18.28
C LEU A 714 14.48 0.97 -19.15
N TYR A 715 13.60 -0.03 -19.18
CA TYR A 715 12.37 0.01 -19.95
C TYR A 715 11.44 1.10 -19.42
N PHE A 716 11.24 1.20 -18.11
CA PHE A 716 10.37 2.19 -17.50
C PHE A 716 10.84 3.61 -17.82
N ILE A 717 12.15 3.87 -17.63
CA ILE A 717 12.79 5.16 -17.95
C ILE A 717 12.65 5.48 -19.45
N SER A 718 12.93 4.52 -20.32
CA SER A 718 12.92 4.73 -21.78
C SER A 718 11.53 4.98 -22.38
N THR A 719 10.46 4.71 -21.63
CA THR A 719 9.07 4.85 -22.08
C THR A 719 8.36 6.06 -21.48
N ARG A 720 9.07 6.91 -20.73
CA ARG A 720 8.54 8.19 -20.22
C ARG A 720 8.32 9.20 -21.35
N PRO A 721 7.42 10.19 -21.17
CA PRO A 721 7.34 11.31 -22.09
C PRO A 721 8.70 12.00 -22.25
N ASN A 722 9.18 12.11 -23.48
CA ASN A 722 10.50 12.67 -23.77
C ASN A 722 10.42 13.79 -24.81
N THR A 723 10.88 14.98 -24.43
CA THR A 723 11.04 16.14 -25.33
C THR A 723 12.51 16.58 -25.45
N GLY A 724 13.42 15.92 -24.74
CA GLY A 724 14.81 16.35 -24.50
C GLY A 724 15.87 15.43 -25.10
N GLY A 725 15.87 15.22 -26.42
CA GLY A 725 16.92 14.43 -27.10
C GLY A 725 17.02 12.96 -26.63
N PRO A 726 18.05 12.22 -27.04
CA PRO A 726 18.23 10.81 -26.65
C PRO A 726 18.22 10.59 -25.14
N ILE A 727 17.44 9.61 -24.66
CA ILE A 727 17.40 9.24 -23.22
C ILE A 727 18.70 8.53 -22.80
N CYS A 728 19.15 7.54 -23.57
CA CYS A 728 20.30 6.72 -23.24
C CYS A 728 21.57 7.19 -23.97
N SER A 729 22.68 7.30 -23.23
CA SER A 729 23.99 7.63 -23.80
C SER A 729 24.83 6.39 -24.05
N ALA A 730 25.42 6.28 -25.25
CA ALA A 730 26.38 5.23 -25.59
C ALA A 730 27.72 5.34 -24.84
N THR A 731 28.01 6.47 -24.18
CA THR A 731 29.30 6.72 -23.50
C THR A 731 29.55 5.83 -22.29
N ASN A 732 28.54 5.11 -21.81
CA ASN A 732 28.58 4.33 -20.57
C ASN A 732 28.66 2.81 -20.81
N ALA A 733 28.98 2.35 -22.03
CA ALA A 733 29.09 0.92 -22.31
C ALA A 733 30.45 0.33 -21.88
N ASN A 734 30.43 -0.88 -21.29
CA ASN A 734 31.64 -1.70 -21.14
C ASN A 734 32.17 -2.13 -22.53
N PRO A 735 33.49 -2.25 -22.72
CA PRO A 735 34.03 -2.91 -23.90
C PRO A 735 33.68 -4.40 -23.89
N VAL A 736 33.26 -4.92 -25.04
CA VAL A 736 32.88 -6.34 -25.24
C VAL A 736 33.71 -6.90 -26.39
N GLY A 737 34.27 -8.10 -26.21
CA GLY A 737 35.18 -8.73 -27.17
C GLY A 737 36.38 -9.39 -26.50
N THR A 738 37.36 -9.82 -27.30
CA THR A 738 38.59 -10.42 -26.78
C THR A 738 39.75 -9.44 -26.93
N PHE A 739 40.38 -9.10 -25.82
CA PHE A 739 41.39 -8.05 -25.73
C PHE A 739 42.61 -8.50 -24.94
N THR A 740 43.70 -7.77 -25.11
CA THR A 740 44.83 -7.71 -24.18
C THR A 740 44.72 -6.45 -23.31
N ILE A 741 45.20 -6.53 -22.08
CA ILE A 741 45.21 -5.39 -21.15
C ILE A 741 46.66 -4.91 -21.01
N SER A 742 46.91 -3.62 -21.19
CA SER A 742 48.21 -3.01 -20.93
C SER A 742 48.11 -1.73 -20.10
N THR A 743 49.17 -1.39 -19.38
CA THR A 743 49.27 -0.13 -18.65
C THR A 743 49.59 1.02 -19.60
N THR A 744 49.32 2.26 -19.21
CA THR A 744 49.78 3.44 -19.98
C THR A 744 51.32 3.51 -20.14
N SER A 745 52.07 2.81 -19.27
CA SER A 745 53.53 2.66 -19.36
C SER A 745 53.99 1.53 -20.31
N GLY A 746 53.07 0.78 -20.92
CA GLY A 746 53.36 -0.21 -21.97
C GLY A 746 53.61 -1.64 -21.48
N GLN A 747 53.38 -1.94 -20.20
CA GLN A 747 53.48 -3.30 -19.67
C GLN A 747 52.15 -4.04 -19.87
N TYR A 748 52.20 -5.27 -20.39
CA TYR A 748 51.01 -6.09 -20.63
C TYR A 748 50.71 -6.98 -19.44
N VAL A 749 49.42 -7.17 -19.16
CA VAL A 749 48.93 -8.05 -18.11
C VAL A 749 49.12 -9.51 -18.53
N VAL A 750 49.75 -10.28 -17.66
CA VAL A 750 49.99 -11.72 -17.81
C VAL A 750 49.35 -12.43 -16.62
N SER A 751 48.67 -13.53 -16.92
CA SER A 751 48.16 -14.53 -15.98
C SER A 751 48.17 -15.90 -16.66
N THR A 752 48.66 -16.91 -15.96
CA THR A 752 48.92 -18.26 -16.49
C THR A 752 48.39 -19.34 -15.54
N ALA A 753 48.32 -20.59 -15.99
CA ALA A 753 47.93 -21.71 -15.12
C ALA A 753 48.88 -21.93 -13.92
N ALA A 754 50.15 -21.47 -14.02
CA ALA A 754 51.12 -21.58 -12.93
C ALA A 754 51.08 -20.38 -11.96
N ASN A 755 50.47 -19.27 -12.38
CA ASN A 755 50.26 -18.08 -11.56
C ASN A 755 49.02 -17.35 -12.09
N GLU A 756 47.91 -17.55 -11.39
CA GLU A 756 46.59 -17.03 -11.74
C GLU A 756 46.46 -15.52 -11.53
N ASN A 757 47.37 -14.91 -10.77
CA ASN A 757 47.37 -13.48 -10.49
C ASN A 757 47.62 -12.66 -11.76
N LEU A 758 46.86 -11.59 -11.92
CA LEU A 758 47.03 -10.62 -13.01
C LEU A 758 48.18 -9.68 -12.67
N ILE A 759 49.28 -9.82 -13.41
CA ILE A 759 50.50 -9.02 -13.21
C ILE A 759 50.87 -8.30 -14.50
N ALA A 760 51.00 -6.97 -14.44
CA ALA A 760 51.51 -6.15 -15.53
C ALA A 760 53.04 -6.24 -15.62
N SER A 761 53.54 -7.33 -16.23
CA SER A 761 54.98 -7.60 -16.39
C SER A 761 55.38 -8.05 -17.80
N GLY A 762 54.41 -8.29 -18.67
CA GLY A 762 54.62 -8.86 -20.00
C GLY A 762 54.85 -7.84 -21.11
N THR A 763 55.08 -8.38 -22.31
CA THR A 763 55.11 -7.65 -23.58
C THR A 763 53.89 -8.03 -24.42
N ALA A 764 53.67 -7.37 -25.55
CA ALA A 764 52.57 -7.69 -26.45
C ALA A 764 52.55 -9.17 -26.90
N SER A 765 53.72 -9.82 -27.01
CA SER A 765 53.81 -11.22 -27.44
C SER A 765 53.54 -12.24 -26.32
N THR A 766 53.61 -11.82 -25.05
CA THR A 766 53.36 -12.68 -23.89
C THR A 766 52.07 -12.33 -23.15
N ALA A 767 51.32 -11.34 -23.63
CA ALA A 767 50.09 -10.85 -23.03
C ALA A 767 49.01 -11.93 -22.98
N THR A 768 48.30 -12.01 -21.84
CA THR A 768 47.12 -12.86 -21.71
C THR A 768 45.96 -12.24 -22.49
N LYS A 769 45.22 -13.08 -23.22
CA LYS A 769 43.98 -12.69 -23.90
C LYS A 769 42.79 -12.91 -22.98
N PHE A 770 42.01 -11.87 -22.81
CA PHE A 770 40.82 -11.87 -21.96
C PHE A 770 39.58 -11.60 -22.81
N THR A 771 38.54 -12.41 -22.64
CA THR A 771 37.22 -12.17 -23.21
C THR A 771 36.39 -11.36 -22.22
N PHE A 772 35.94 -10.20 -22.68
CA PHE A 772 35.07 -9.31 -21.94
C PHE A 772 33.64 -9.55 -22.41
N ALA A 773 32.77 -9.94 -21.50
CA ALA A 773 31.35 -10.19 -21.79
C ALA A 773 30.47 -9.16 -21.09
N TRP A 774 29.36 -8.82 -21.73
CA TRP A 774 28.39 -7.86 -21.22
C TRP A 774 27.65 -8.41 -19.99
N GLN A 775 27.39 -7.52 -19.03
CA GLN A 775 26.41 -7.69 -17.97
C GLN A 775 25.68 -6.36 -17.74
N PRO A 776 24.52 -6.34 -17.07
CA PRO A 776 23.85 -5.11 -16.67
C PRO A 776 24.81 -4.10 -16.04
N ASN A 777 24.92 -2.92 -16.66
CA ASN A 777 25.84 -1.82 -16.33
C ASN A 777 27.34 -2.16 -16.17
N SER A 778 27.74 -3.41 -16.42
CA SER A 778 29.05 -3.95 -16.07
C SER A 778 29.46 -5.03 -17.07
N GLY A 779 30.36 -5.93 -16.67
CA GLY A 779 30.81 -7.03 -17.50
C GLY A 779 31.81 -7.90 -16.78
N THR A 780 32.07 -9.08 -17.33
CA THR A 780 33.02 -10.03 -16.78
C THR A 780 34.31 -10.04 -17.58
N ILE A 781 35.43 -10.32 -16.93
CA ILE A 781 36.71 -10.57 -17.58
C ILE A 781 37.02 -12.06 -17.48
N TYR A 782 37.17 -12.74 -18.61
CA TYR A 782 37.42 -14.17 -18.69
C TYR A 782 38.77 -14.47 -19.33
N ASN A 783 39.66 -15.15 -18.61
CA ASN A 783 40.97 -15.54 -19.13
C ASN A 783 40.83 -16.74 -20.06
N THR A 784 41.11 -16.53 -21.35
CA THR A 784 40.99 -17.56 -22.38
C THR A 784 42.05 -18.65 -22.30
N ALA A 785 43.16 -18.40 -21.61
CA ALA A 785 44.27 -19.35 -21.52
C ALA A 785 44.04 -20.45 -20.47
N ASN A 786 43.35 -20.14 -19.36
CA ASN A 786 43.07 -21.10 -18.28
C ASN A 786 41.58 -21.36 -18.06
N SER A 787 40.69 -20.74 -18.86
CA SER A 787 39.24 -20.93 -18.79
C SER A 787 38.63 -20.53 -17.44
N GLN A 788 39.10 -19.41 -16.87
CA GLN A 788 38.62 -18.90 -15.59
C GLN A 788 38.29 -17.41 -15.66
N TYR A 789 37.22 -17.02 -14.98
CA TYR A 789 36.87 -15.64 -14.70
C TYR A 789 37.87 -15.01 -13.73
N VAL A 790 38.16 -13.74 -13.97
CA VAL A 790 38.98 -12.89 -13.11
C VAL A 790 38.12 -12.49 -11.91
N THR A 791 38.58 -12.85 -10.71
CA THR A 791 37.97 -12.51 -9.43
C THR A 791 38.72 -11.35 -8.78
N ALA A 792 37.99 -10.45 -8.15
CA ALA A 792 38.51 -9.37 -7.33
C ALA A 792 38.06 -9.56 -5.88
N ASP A 793 39.03 -9.70 -4.98
CA ASP A 793 38.78 -9.84 -3.55
C ASP A 793 38.09 -8.60 -2.94
N GLN A 794 37.29 -8.82 -1.90
CA GLN A 794 36.58 -7.77 -1.18
C GLN A 794 37.52 -6.83 -0.40
N SER A 795 38.61 -7.35 0.17
CA SER A 795 39.55 -6.56 0.97
C SER A 795 40.34 -5.55 0.14
N GLY A 796 40.49 -5.81 -1.17
CA GLY A 796 41.27 -5.00 -2.09
C GLY A 796 42.77 -5.06 -1.81
N ILE A 797 43.24 -6.06 -1.06
CA ILE A 797 44.65 -6.27 -0.70
C ILE A 797 45.31 -7.22 -1.68
N ASP A 798 44.60 -8.27 -2.09
CA ASP A 798 45.12 -9.31 -2.95
C ASP A 798 45.08 -8.95 -4.44
N ALA A 799 45.97 -9.57 -5.20
CA ALA A 799 45.97 -9.45 -6.65
C ALA A 799 44.66 -10.02 -7.23
N LEU A 800 44.11 -9.34 -8.23
CA LEU A 800 43.07 -9.93 -9.08
C LEU A 800 43.60 -11.25 -9.65
N ALA A 801 42.78 -12.29 -9.64
CA ALA A 801 43.20 -13.64 -10.05
C ALA A 801 42.20 -14.26 -11.02
N SER A 802 42.65 -14.87 -12.11
CA SER A 802 41.76 -15.70 -12.94
C SER A 802 41.59 -17.08 -12.32
N ALA A 803 40.64 -17.24 -11.40
CA ALA A 803 40.55 -18.38 -10.49
C ALA A 803 39.12 -18.96 -10.30
N ARG A 804 38.13 -18.52 -11.10
CA ARG A 804 36.73 -18.92 -10.93
C ARG A 804 36.13 -19.49 -12.22
N THR A 805 35.38 -20.57 -12.10
CA THR A 805 34.71 -21.21 -13.25
C THR A 805 33.32 -20.65 -13.54
N VAL A 806 32.74 -19.90 -12.59
CA VAL A 806 31.44 -19.24 -12.70
C VAL A 806 31.61 -17.80 -12.24
N ALA A 807 30.99 -16.85 -12.94
CA ALA A 807 31.00 -15.45 -12.56
C ALA A 807 29.89 -15.15 -11.55
N SER A 808 30.25 -14.44 -10.49
CA SER A 808 29.36 -13.84 -9.50
C SER A 808 29.71 -12.35 -9.35
N THR A 809 29.22 -11.68 -8.29
CA THR A 809 29.55 -10.28 -8.00
C THR A 809 31.06 -10.01 -8.01
N TRP A 810 31.88 -10.97 -7.56
CA TRP A 810 33.34 -10.80 -7.44
C TRP A 810 34.07 -10.83 -8.79
N GLU A 811 33.42 -11.29 -9.85
CA GLU A 811 33.98 -11.43 -11.19
C GLU A 811 33.46 -10.36 -12.16
N THR A 812 32.81 -9.33 -11.62
CA THR A 812 32.18 -8.26 -12.40
C THR A 812 32.89 -6.92 -12.24
N TYR A 813 33.00 -6.20 -13.35
CA TYR A 813 33.78 -4.97 -13.46
C TYR A 813 33.05 -3.90 -14.27
N VAL A 814 33.16 -2.66 -13.81
CA VAL A 814 32.78 -1.47 -14.57
C VAL A 814 34.03 -0.90 -15.24
N ILE A 815 34.01 -0.82 -16.57
CA ILE A 815 35.16 -0.40 -17.38
C ILE A 815 34.74 0.78 -18.24
N ARG A 816 35.37 1.93 -18.01
CA ARG A 816 34.97 3.21 -18.62
C ARG A 816 36.18 4.00 -19.08
N GLN A 817 36.00 4.87 -20.07
CA GLN A 817 37.03 5.83 -20.47
C GLN A 817 37.42 6.67 -19.23
N LYS A 818 38.70 6.62 -18.86
CA LYS A 818 39.19 7.31 -17.65
C LYS A 818 39.09 8.82 -17.86
N VAL A 819 38.42 9.51 -16.93
CA VAL A 819 38.26 10.97 -16.97
C VAL A 819 39.62 11.66 -16.98
N GLY A 820 39.82 12.59 -17.92
CA GLY A 820 41.06 13.35 -18.10
C GLY A 820 42.21 12.58 -18.77
N ALA A 821 42.05 11.29 -19.07
CA ALA A 821 43.04 10.51 -19.81
C ALA A 821 42.82 10.62 -21.34
N ALA A 822 43.85 10.25 -22.12
CA ALA A 822 43.72 10.15 -23.57
C ALA A 822 42.68 9.10 -23.98
N THR A 823 42.01 9.31 -25.11
CA THR A 823 41.03 8.37 -25.67
C THR A 823 41.63 6.96 -25.80
N GLY A 824 40.87 5.95 -25.36
CA GLY A 824 41.32 4.54 -25.33
C GLY A 824 42.08 4.16 -24.06
N VAL A 825 42.14 5.04 -23.06
CA VAL A 825 42.62 4.72 -21.71
C VAL A 825 41.41 4.59 -20.77
N TYR A 826 41.32 3.45 -20.11
CA TYR A 826 40.19 3.04 -19.30
C TYR A 826 40.55 2.97 -17.82
N SER A 827 39.58 3.29 -16.97
CA SER A 827 39.54 2.90 -15.57
C SER A 827 38.79 1.56 -15.46
N ILE A 828 39.21 0.72 -14.52
CA ILE A 828 38.55 -0.55 -14.20
C ILE A 828 38.15 -0.46 -12.73
N LYS A 829 36.87 -0.69 -12.43
CA LYS A 829 36.32 -0.71 -11.08
C LYS A 829 35.76 -2.10 -10.80
N ALA A 830 36.14 -2.71 -9.69
CA ALA A 830 35.60 -4.00 -9.27
C ALA A 830 34.26 -3.81 -8.56
N ASN A 831 33.27 -4.62 -8.87
CA ASN A 831 31.97 -4.58 -8.20
C ASN A 831 32.00 -5.21 -6.81
N SER A 832 32.96 -6.10 -6.50
CA SER A 832 33.07 -6.71 -5.17
C SER A 832 33.07 -5.65 -4.07
N ASN A 833 34.00 -4.70 -4.13
CA ASN A 833 34.16 -3.66 -3.11
C ASN A 833 33.97 -2.22 -3.61
N GLY A 834 33.57 -2.05 -4.88
CA GLY A 834 33.37 -0.73 -5.47
C GLY A 834 34.66 0.09 -5.62
N LEU A 835 35.84 -0.52 -5.56
CA LEU A 835 37.12 0.17 -5.69
C LEU A 835 37.71 0.03 -7.10
N TYR A 836 38.52 1.02 -7.47
CA TYR A 836 39.22 1.07 -8.75
C TYR A 836 40.53 0.28 -8.70
N VAL A 837 40.88 -0.33 -9.84
CA VAL A 837 42.09 -1.12 -10.02
C VAL A 837 43.32 -0.20 -10.14
N ILE A 838 44.36 -0.54 -9.39
CA ILE A 838 45.70 0.07 -9.43
C ILE A 838 46.78 -0.99 -9.64
N LEU A 839 48.00 -0.53 -9.95
CA LEU A 839 49.20 -1.35 -9.89
C LEU A 839 49.77 -1.33 -8.47
N GLY A 840 49.74 -2.49 -7.80
CA GLY A 840 50.43 -2.76 -6.56
C GLY A 840 51.91 -3.11 -6.75
N ALA A 841 52.54 -3.57 -5.68
CA ALA A 841 53.93 -4.01 -5.71
C ALA A 841 54.14 -5.14 -6.74
N GLY A 842 55.27 -5.09 -7.47
CA GLY A 842 55.60 -6.10 -8.48
C GLY A 842 54.69 -6.08 -9.73
N GLY A 843 53.85 -5.06 -9.91
CA GLY A 843 52.95 -4.94 -11.05
C GLY A 843 51.63 -5.70 -10.91
N ALA A 844 51.32 -6.23 -9.73
CA ALA A 844 50.04 -6.88 -9.46
C ALA A 844 48.87 -5.89 -9.64
N LEU A 845 47.78 -6.32 -10.27
CA LEU A 845 46.55 -5.53 -10.34
C LEU A 845 45.76 -5.75 -9.05
N ILE A 846 45.44 -4.70 -8.32
CA ILE A 846 44.66 -4.75 -7.06
C ILE A 846 43.52 -3.73 -7.08
N ASN A 847 42.33 -4.09 -6.60
CA ASN A 847 41.15 -3.21 -6.51
C ASN A 847 41.14 -2.45 -5.17
N ASN A 848 41.95 -1.40 -5.07
CA ASN A 848 42.19 -0.68 -3.81
C ASN A 848 41.91 0.83 -3.86
N ALA A 849 41.83 1.45 -5.05
CA ALA A 849 41.66 2.90 -5.13
C ALA A 849 40.22 3.34 -4.89
N THR A 850 40.01 4.27 -3.97
CA THR A 850 38.68 4.81 -3.62
C THR A 850 38.13 5.81 -4.62
N THR A 851 38.97 6.35 -5.52
CA THR A 851 38.56 7.33 -6.53
C THR A 851 39.08 6.95 -7.91
N GLU A 852 38.31 7.30 -8.95
CA GLU A 852 38.74 7.08 -10.33
C GLU A 852 40.06 7.81 -10.62
N ALA A 853 40.23 9.03 -10.13
CA ALA A 853 41.46 9.80 -10.33
C ALA A 853 42.69 9.02 -9.86
N GLY A 854 42.61 8.35 -8.71
CA GLY A 854 43.66 7.52 -8.14
C GLY A 854 43.86 6.16 -8.84
N SER A 855 43.00 5.77 -9.77
CA SER A 855 43.13 4.50 -10.49
C SER A 855 44.31 4.49 -11.46
N THR A 856 44.84 3.29 -11.77
CA THR A 856 45.71 3.13 -12.94
C THR A 856 44.87 3.27 -14.23
N GLY A 857 45.48 3.86 -15.26
CA GLY A 857 44.92 3.88 -16.62
C GLY A 857 45.38 2.66 -17.42
N PHE A 858 44.44 1.94 -18.00
CA PHE A 858 44.68 0.74 -18.80
C PHE A 858 44.29 0.95 -20.26
N ARG A 859 45.01 0.35 -21.20
CA ARG A 859 44.61 0.23 -22.59
C ARG A 859 44.05 -1.18 -22.81
N ILE A 860 42.94 -1.25 -23.53
CA ILE A 860 42.25 -2.50 -23.89
C ILE A 860 42.40 -2.63 -25.41
N GLN A 861 43.23 -3.58 -25.85
CA GLN A 861 43.77 -3.65 -27.22
C GLN A 861 43.54 -4.98 -27.90
#